data_AF-A0A2U1M2M9-F1
#
_entry.id   AF-A0A2U1M2M9-F1
#
_cell.length_a   1.000
_cell.length_b   1.000
_cell.length_c   1.000
_cell.angle_alpha   90.00
_cell.angle_beta   90.00
_cell.angle_gamma   90.00
#
_symmetry.space_group_name_H-M   'P 1'
#
loop_
_entity.id
_entity.type
_entity.pdbx_description
1 polymer ?
#
loop_
_entity_poly.entity_id
_entity_poly.type
_entity_poly.pdbx_seq_one_letter_code
_entity_poly.pdbx_strand_id
1 'polypeptide(L)'
;MANHRSLLILLVLSIYFVANIHTCLCASNISAAVCSKQERLALLKFKHSLYDDADMLSSWVGNDCCRWERVHCDKVTGKVESLHLRGSVDEKISDFPECLVGNEVSSSLRHLRNLKFLDLSTNNFRGSRIPEFIGSFKHLSYLNLSNAYFSGVIPPHIGNLSNLKFLDLASSTYYSWLMSDDMSWISGLSLLKYLDLSKVDLSKAQNRDMVFYMMPSLVKLSLSGCSLTNAYLGTLSNSSKTLANIKHLDLGGNHFKGQFPGFFQNMTSLEFLDLSYFNFSLSRNSTNFLSTIHYFPKMRLSSCGLHNMHLSPNHLNFTAISIIRHLDLSQNLIEGRFPSALTNMSSLLSLDLSSNMLNSSVPIMPNLLRLDLSINNFEHIEDVGIWRQCNLKELSVSYNHFSIELTDSPKNVSECSQYAFEMLDLQQSLKGAFPAESLGRMANLRGLSLSYNDLTGPISESLGRLRLLEVLDLSDNQLSGPIPTFIGKLTTLVLSDNQLNGSIPESFGSLTALRYLDLSFNQLTGHVPTSLGRLVSLKLFSVYSNPLNGTFPVSIGQLTELRYLVIYNNSLEGVITEAHFAKLSMLKYLGIDSNSKLTFNVSREWKPPFQLIWADLSSSKVINGFPQWLRTQKKLKELRLSNANITGPLPTWFRKMPVVDFLDLSHNKLSGPLTNLPNEGSGDNHFNGHFKALFLQDNLFNESIPISLCRRTDLEFLDLSRNRLTGRIPECLGNMQSLYTMQLSSNQLSGVISSSMVMNGVSLKYTTTFPLVINMDLSSNKLAGEIPVELMSLFALVGLNLSNNLLNGSIPDNIGNMKALISLDFSGNRLTGPVPPSIAALNFLSHLNLSHNNLSGRIPTGNQLQTLMDPSIYVGNRDLCGAPLQKNCSNNEDQTAMHKNSKAANHKSNKVWFFMDIMSGFAAGFWGVIGVLLFKKHWRHKLFMFAAETVDKIYVAVVLRVNKMKRGREPA
;
A
#
# COMPACT_ATOMS: atom_id res chain seq x y z
N MET A 1 -32.14 73.70 -40.68
CA MET A 1 -30.67 73.68 -40.84
C MET A 1 -29.89 73.01 -39.69
N ALA A 2 -30.50 72.68 -38.54
CA ALA A 2 -29.79 72.06 -37.41
C ALA A 2 -29.71 70.51 -37.46
N ASN A 3 -30.62 69.81 -38.16
CA ASN A 3 -30.66 68.34 -38.13
C ASN A 3 -29.71 67.63 -39.11
N HIS A 4 -29.23 68.28 -40.17
CA HIS A 4 -28.30 67.66 -41.12
C HIS A 4 -26.84 67.71 -40.66
N ARG A 5 -26.45 68.69 -39.82
CA ARG A 5 -25.09 68.76 -39.28
C ARG A 5 -24.84 67.68 -38.21
N SER A 6 -25.81 67.41 -37.35
CA SER A 6 -25.68 66.34 -36.35
C SER A 6 -25.63 64.95 -36.99
N LEU A 7 -26.40 64.72 -38.06
CA LEU A 7 -26.35 63.45 -38.80
C LEU A 7 -25.00 63.27 -39.51
N LEU A 8 -24.45 64.34 -40.10
CA LEU A 8 -23.13 64.30 -40.74
C LEU A 8 -22.00 64.09 -39.73
N ILE A 9 -22.08 64.70 -38.55
CA ILE A 9 -21.10 64.49 -37.47
C ILE A 9 -21.17 63.07 -36.92
N LEU A 10 -22.38 62.51 -36.76
CA LEU A 10 -22.56 61.09 -36.39
C LEU A 10 -22.04 60.14 -37.47
N LEU A 11 -22.26 60.44 -38.75
CA LEU A 11 -21.73 59.64 -39.86
C LEU A 11 -20.21 59.71 -39.92
N VAL A 12 -19.61 60.90 -39.76
CA VAL A 12 -18.15 61.08 -39.75
C VAL A 12 -17.52 60.42 -38.52
N LEU A 13 -18.13 60.52 -37.33
CA LEU A 13 -17.66 59.83 -36.13
C LEU A 13 -17.81 58.31 -36.25
N SER A 14 -18.88 57.82 -36.87
CA SER A 14 -19.07 56.39 -37.11
C SER A 14 -18.09 55.85 -38.15
N ILE A 15 -17.79 56.60 -39.22
CA ILE A 15 -16.77 56.24 -40.21
C ILE A 15 -15.38 56.34 -39.58
N TYR A 16 -15.11 57.30 -38.70
CA TYR A 16 -13.83 57.41 -37.98
C TYR A 16 -13.64 56.28 -36.95
N PHE A 17 -14.71 55.84 -36.29
CA PHE A 17 -14.68 54.66 -35.41
C PHE A 17 -14.55 53.35 -36.19
N VAL A 18 -15.26 53.19 -37.32
CA VAL A 18 -15.15 52.01 -38.19
C VAL A 18 -13.79 51.96 -38.89
N ALA A 19 -13.24 53.12 -39.30
CA ALA A 19 -11.89 53.21 -39.88
C ALA A 19 -10.82 52.93 -38.82
N ASN A 20 -10.97 53.37 -37.57
CA ASN A 20 -10.02 53.02 -36.49
C ASN A 20 -10.17 51.58 -35.98
N ILE A 21 -11.36 50.96 -36.12
CA ILE A 21 -11.52 49.51 -35.92
C ILE A 21 -10.79 48.74 -37.04
N HIS A 22 -10.73 49.29 -38.26
CA HIS A 22 -10.04 48.65 -39.40
C HIS A 22 -8.56 49.02 -39.58
N THR A 23 -8.03 50.09 -38.97
CA THR A 23 -6.58 50.38 -38.97
C THR A 23 -5.84 49.82 -37.76
N CYS A 24 -6.51 49.09 -36.87
CA CYS A 24 -5.88 48.20 -35.89
C CYS A 24 -6.13 46.71 -36.21
N LEU A 25 -6.36 46.38 -37.48
CA LEU A 25 -6.45 45.02 -38.01
C LEU A 25 -5.30 44.74 -39.01
N CYS A 26 -4.10 45.19 -38.64
CA CYS A 26 -2.86 44.50 -39.01
C CYS A 26 -2.29 43.70 -37.83
N ALA A 27 -3.14 43.23 -36.91
CA ALA A 27 -2.85 41.97 -36.25
C ALA A 27 -3.04 40.91 -37.34
N SER A 28 -1.91 40.46 -37.89
CA SER A 28 -1.83 39.21 -38.62
C SER A 28 -2.78 38.19 -37.99
N ASN A 29 -3.53 37.48 -38.83
CA ASN A 29 -4.15 36.22 -38.45
C ASN A 29 -3.04 35.33 -37.89
N ILE A 30 -2.73 35.42 -36.60
CA ILE A 30 -1.90 34.46 -35.89
C ILE A 30 -2.83 33.26 -35.78
N SER A 31 -2.80 32.40 -36.80
CA SER A 31 -3.20 31.00 -36.63
C SER A 31 -2.61 30.54 -35.30
N ALA A 32 -3.45 30.16 -34.33
CA ALA A 32 -2.99 29.67 -33.04
C ALA A 32 -1.81 28.73 -33.28
N ALA A 33 -0.62 29.11 -32.80
CA ALA A 33 0.61 28.44 -33.18
C ALA A 33 0.53 26.97 -32.74
N VAL A 34 0.48 26.08 -33.72
CA VAL A 34 0.29 24.64 -33.49
C VAL A 34 1.62 24.03 -33.07
N CYS A 35 1.56 23.09 -32.13
CA CYS A 35 2.72 22.32 -31.70
C CYS A 35 3.57 21.79 -32.86
N SER A 36 4.89 21.96 -32.77
CA SER A 36 5.83 21.44 -33.78
C SER A 36 5.70 19.92 -33.93
N LYS A 37 5.73 19.42 -35.18
CA LYS A 37 5.74 17.98 -35.47
C LYS A 37 6.85 17.24 -34.72
N GLN A 38 8.01 17.85 -34.55
CA GLN A 38 9.14 17.23 -33.84
C GLN A 38 8.88 17.09 -32.34
N GLU A 39 8.36 18.14 -31.69
CA GLU A 39 8.04 18.13 -30.25
C GLU A 39 6.87 17.17 -29.96
N ARG A 40 5.85 17.18 -30.81
CA ARG A 40 4.74 16.21 -30.76
C ARG A 40 5.25 14.77 -30.84
N LEU A 41 6.13 14.47 -31.80
CA LEU A 41 6.68 13.11 -31.95
C LEU A 41 7.57 12.73 -30.77
N ALA A 42 8.31 13.68 -30.18
CA ALA A 42 9.09 13.45 -28.97
C ALA A 42 8.19 13.09 -27.78
N LEU A 43 7.12 13.86 -27.55
CA LEU A 43 6.16 13.60 -26.48
C LEU A 43 5.42 12.27 -26.68
N LEU A 44 5.03 11.93 -27.92
CA LEU A 44 4.44 10.62 -28.18
C LEU A 44 5.44 9.50 -27.91
N LYS A 45 6.71 9.62 -28.34
CA LYS A 45 7.73 8.60 -28.01
C LYS A 45 7.90 8.44 -26.50
N PHE A 46 7.90 9.53 -25.74
CA PHE A 46 7.91 9.49 -24.28
C PHE A 46 6.65 8.81 -23.71
N LYS A 47 5.45 9.11 -24.21
CA LYS A 47 4.21 8.41 -23.81
C LYS A 47 4.29 6.90 -24.07
N HIS A 48 4.85 6.47 -25.19
CA HIS A 48 4.97 5.05 -25.53
C HIS A 48 6.02 4.30 -24.68
N SER A 49 6.96 5.01 -24.04
CA SER A 49 7.94 4.38 -23.14
C SER A 49 7.44 4.21 -21.71
N LEU A 50 6.21 4.60 -21.41
CA LEU A 50 5.64 4.61 -20.06
C LEU A 50 4.41 3.70 -19.97
N TYR A 51 4.25 3.11 -18.80
CA TYR A 51 2.99 2.54 -18.32
C TYR A 51 2.20 3.64 -17.61
N ASP A 52 1.00 3.92 -18.12
CA ASP A 52 0.11 4.97 -17.65
C ASP A 52 -1.26 4.37 -17.29
N ASP A 53 -1.31 3.61 -16.19
CA ASP A 53 -2.53 2.97 -15.72
C ASP A 53 -3.57 4.00 -15.24
N ALA A 54 -3.07 5.09 -14.65
CA ALA A 54 -3.84 6.22 -14.15
C ALA A 54 -4.41 7.14 -15.25
N ASP A 55 -4.06 6.91 -16.52
CA ASP A 55 -4.51 7.71 -17.67
C ASP A 55 -4.14 9.20 -17.60
N MET A 56 -3.02 9.52 -16.95
CA MET A 56 -2.48 10.88 -16.84
C MET A 56 -2.13 11.49 -18.19
N LEU A 57 -1.83 10.66 -19.20
CA LEU A 57 -1.47 11.06 -20.57
C LEU A 57 -2.59 10.74 -21.57
N SER A 58 -3.79 10.39 -21.11
CA SER A 58 -4.91 9.97 -21.97
C SER A 58 -5.29 11.04 -23.02
N SER A 59 -5.24 12.32 -22.64
CA SER A 59 -5.50 13.47 -23.52
C SER A 59 -4.46 13.68 -24.63
N TRP A 60 -3.32 12.98 -24.59
CA TRP A 60 -2.23 13.12 -25.56
C TRP A 60 -2.57 12.40 -26.87
N VAL A 61 -3.51 12.99 -27.63
CA VAL A 61 -4.03 12.52 -28.91
C VAL A 61 -4.21 13.69 -29.89
N GLY A 62 -4.12 13.41 -31.19
CA GLY A 62 -4.28 14.43 -32.24
C GLY A 62 -2.98 15.14 -32.65
N ASN A 63 -3.12 16.28 -33.32
CA ASN A 63 -2.02 16.98 -33.99
C ASN A 63 -1.44 18.16 -33.20
N ASP A 64 -2.21 18.74 -32.28
CA ASP A 64 -1.77 19.90 -31.50
C ASP A 64 -1.48 19.49 -30.06
N CYS A 65 -0.19 19.26 -29.76
CA CYS A 65 0.23 18.87 -28.42
C CYS A 65 0.02 19.96 -27.35
N CYS A 66 -0.22 21.21 -27.75
CA CYS A 66 -0.48 22.31 -26.83
C CYS A 66 -1.88 22.27 -26.22
N ARG A 67 -2.75 21.38 -26.72
CA ARG A 67 -4.08 21.08 -26.14
C ARG A 67 -4.06 19.86 -25.22
N TRP A 68 -2.91 19.18 -25.10
CA TRP A 68 -2.79 18.03 -24.25
C TRP A 68 -2.72 18.47 -22.80
N GLU A 69 -3.42 17.75 -21.93
CA GLU A 69 -3.35 18.00 -20.49
C GLU A 69 -1.90 17.88 -20.03
N ARG A 70 -1.50 18.74 -19.10
CA ARG A 70 -0.15 18.79 -18.52
C ARG A 70 0.97 19.24 -19.48
N VAL A 71 0.68 19.54 -20.74
CA VAL A 71 1.61 20.15 -21.70
C VAL A 71 1.26 21.62 -21.87
N HIS A 72 2.23 22.51 -21.67
CA HIS A 72 2.02 23.95 -21.88
C HIS A 72 3.02 24.46 -22.90
N CYS A 73 2.49 25.21 -23.87
CA CYS A 73 3.26 25.82 -24.94
C CYS A 73 3.29 27.34 -24.82
N ASP A 74 4.30 27.94 -25.44
CA ASP A 74 4.33 29.36 -25.71
C ASP A 74 3.17 29.76 -26.64
N LYS A 75 2.39 30.77 -26.24
CA LYS A 75 1.17 31.18 -26.94
C LYS A 75 1.44 31.78 -28.33
N VAL A 76 2.66 32.24 -28.59
CA VAL A 76 3.04 32.92 -29.84
C VAL A 76 3.70 31.96 -30.83
N THR A 77 4.60 31.11 -30.34
CA THR A 77 5.43 30.22 -31.16
C THR A 77 4.93 28.77 -31.21
N GLY A 78 4.03 28.37 -30.31
CA GLY A 78 3.50 27.00 -30.24
C GLY A 78 4.53 25.97 -29.77
N LYS A 79 5.67 26.42 -29.25
CA LYS A 79 6.75 25.57 -28.74
C LYS A 79 6.43 25.09 -27.32
N VAL A 80 6.73 23.83 -27.01
CA VAL A 80 6.53 23.28 -25.65
C VAL A 80 7.49 23.95 -24.65
N GLU A 81 6.94 24.56 -23.59
CA GLU A 81 7.71 25.24 -22.54
C GLU A 81 7.63 24.54 -21.18
N SER A 82 6.53 23.85 -20.86
CA SER A 82 6.36 23.21 -19.55
C SER A 82 5.69 21.84 -19.64
N LEU A 83 6.21 20.90 -18.85
CA LEU A 83 5.61 19.58 -18.61
C LEU A 83 5.32 19.38 -17.12
N HIS A 84 4.05 19.17 -16.78
CA HIS A 84 3.54 19.02 -15.41
C HIS A 84 3.09 17.57 -15.14
N LEU A 85 4.05 16.66 -15.00
CA LEU A 85 3.78 15.22 -14.96
C LEU A 85 3.89 14.63 -13.55
N ARG A 86 3.77 15.45 -12.52
CA ARG A 86 3.74 15.00 -11.12
C ARG A 86 2.66 13.93 -10.89
N GLY A 87 3.04 12.82 -10.29
CA GLY A 87 2.14 11.77 -9.78
C GLY A 87 1.32 12.23 -8.57
N SER A 88 0.27 11.49 -8.24
CA SER A 88 -0.52 11.72 -7.03
C SER A 88 -0.23 10.63 -6.01
N VAL A 89 0.30 11.04 -4.85
CA VAL A 89 0.37 10.22 -3.64
C VAL A 89 -0.75 10.73 -2.76
N ASP A 90 -1.99 10.27 -2.97
CA ASP A 90 -3.11 10.66 -2.11
C ASP A 90 -3.07 9.74 -0.88
N GLU A 91 -2.47 10.22 0.22
CA GLU A 91 -2.16 9.43 1.43
C GLU A 91 -3.40 8.84 2.12
N LYS A 92 -4.61 9.28 1.77
CA LYS A 92 -5.87 8.87 2.41
C LYS A 92 -6.49 7.59 1.84
N ILE A 93 -6.06 7.12 0.66
CA ILE A 93 -6.53 5.86 0.07
C ILE A 93 -5.28 5.09 -0.35
N SER A 94 -4.77 4.29 0.58
CA SER A 94 -3.49 3.57 0.52
C SER A 94 -3.32 2.64 -0.68
N ASP A 95 -4.39 2.32 -1.40
CA ASP A 95 -4.37 1.12 -2.24
C ASP A 95 -3.94 1.39 -3.69
N PHE A 96 -4.03 2.63 -4.21
CA PHE A 96 -3.85 2.88 -5.65
C PHE A 96 -3.24 4.25 -6.02
N PRO A 97 -1.90 4.43 -5.91
CA PRO A 97 -1.24 5.68 -6.31
C PRO A 97 -1.38 5.95 -7.82
N GLU A 98 -1.70 7.19 -8.19
CA GLU A 98 -1.80 7.62 -9.60
C GLU A 98 -0.43 8.12 -10.08
N CYS A 99 0.38 7.24 -10.68
CA CYS A 99 1.71 7.60 -11.15
C CYS A 99 2.05 7.00 -12.52
N LEU A 100 2.98 7.65 -13.23
CA LEU A 100 3.59 7.10 -14.43
C LEU A 100 4.68 6.12 -14.03
N VAL A 101 4.69 4.94 -14.65
CA VAL A 101 5.72 3.94 -14.42
C VAL A 101 6.57 3.77 -15.68
N GLY A 102 7.89 3.89 -15.55
CA GLY A 102 8.82 3.74 -16.66
C GLY A 102 10.08 3.00 -16.25
N ASN A 103 10.74 2.34 -17.19
CA ASN A 103 12.06 1.75 -16.92
C ASN A 103 13.17 2.82 -16.92
N GLU A 104 12.97 3.91 -17.64
CA GLU A 104 13.82 5.11 -17.63
C GLU A 104 13.04 6.31 -18.21
N VAL A 105 13.59 7.52 -18.08
CA VAL A 105 13.04 8.69 -18.78
C VAL A 105 13.53 8.69 -20.23
N SER A 106 12.59 8.64 -21.18
CA SER A 106 12.91 8.58 -22.62
C SER A 106 13.82 9.71 -23.08
N SER A 107 14.92 9.34 -23.76
CA SER A 107 15.84 10.28 -24.43
C SER A 107 15.18 11.13 -25.52
N SER A 108 13.97 10.76 -25.96
CA SER A 108 13.17 11.54 -26.90
C SER A 108 12.89 12.97 -26.41
N LEU A 109 12.77 13.18 -25.08
CA LEU A 109 12.51 14.49 -24.48
C LEU A 109 13.61 15.53 -24.79
N ARG A 110 14.84 15.11 -25.13
CA ARG A 110 15.95 15.99 -25.54
C ARG A 110 15.59 16.93 -26.70
N HIS A 111 14.55 16.61 -27.48
CA HIS A 111 14.08 17.44 -28.60
C HIS A 111 13.25 18.66 -28.16
N LEU A 112 12.80 18.72 -26.91
CA LEU A 112 12.06 19.87 -26.36
C LEU A 112 13.02 21.00 -25.94
N ARG A 113 13.64 21.65 -26.93
CA ARG A 113 14.76 22.60 -26.71
C ARG A 113 14.38 23.89 -25.99
N ASN A 114 13.09 24.22 -25.96
CA ASN A 114 12.56 25.43 -25.33
C ASN A 114 11.95 25.16 -23.93
N LEU A 115 12.14 23.95 -23.39
CA LEU A 115 11.59 23.58 -22.09
C LEU A 115 12.19 24.44 -20.97
N LYS A 116 11.30 25.09 -20.22
CA LYS A 116 11.58 25.95 -19.06
C LYS A 116 11.19 25.28 -17.74
N PHE A 117 10.24 24.35 -17.77
CA PHE A 117 9.71 23.66 -16.59
C PHE A 117 9.54 22.17 -16.85
N LEU A 118 10.13 21.34 -15.99
CA LEU A 118 9.97 19.89 -16.02
C LEU A 118 9.71 19.36 -14.60
N ASP A 119 8.52 18.80 -14.39
CA ASP A 119 8.16 18.12 -13.16
C ASP A 119 7.80 16.66 -13.45
N LEU A 120 8.65 15.74 -13.02
CA LEU A 120 8.46 14.29 -13.07
C LEU A 120 8.34 13.70 -11.66
N SER A 121 8.15 14.53 -10.63
CA SER A 121 8.14 14.09 -9.23
C SER A 121 7.05 13.06 -8.95
N THR A 122 7.26 12.21 -7.95
CA THR A 122 6.30 11.20 -7.47
C THR A 122 5.84 10.17 -8.52
N ASN A 123 6.60 10.02 -9.61
CA ASN A 123 6.45 8.91 -10.55
C ASN A 123 7.30 7.71 -10.15
N ASN A 124 7.27 6.62 -10.91
CA ASN A 124 8.10 5.45 -10.64
C ASN A 124 8.97 5.10 -11.84
N PHE A 125 10.23 5.56 -11.84
CA PHE A 125 11.23 5.20 -12.84
C PHE A 125 12.13 4.02 -12.45
N ARG A 126 11.65 3.16 -11.54
CA ARG A 126 12.16 1.81 -11.25
C ARG A 126 13.67 1.71 -10.98
N GLY A 127 14.23 2.69 -10.27
CA GLY A 127 15.65 2.71 -9.92
C GLY A 127 16.58 3.12 -11.06
N SER A 128 16.07 3.66 -12.16
CA SER A 128 16.92 4.15 -13.27
C SER A 128 17.82 5.32 -12.85
N ARG A 129 18.87 5.55 -13.62
CA ARG A 129 19.73 6.73 -13.44
C ARG A 129 19.05 7.97 -14.00
N ILE A 130 19.32 9.12 -13.38
CA ILE A 130 18.93 10.40 -13.95
C ILE A 130 19.64 10.57 -15.30
N PRO A 131 18.91 10.80 -16.42
CA PRO A 131 19.55 10.88 -17.73
C PRO A 131 20.42 12.14 -17.90
N GLU A 132 21.61 11.95 -18.45
CA GLU A 132 22.57 13.04 -18.70
C GLU A 132 22.04 14.12 -19.65
N PHE A 133 21.14 13.74 -20.58
CA PHE A 133 20.60 14.68 -21.56
C PHE A 133 19.78 15.82 -20.93
N ILE A 134 19.33 15.67 -19.68
CA ILE A 134 18.64 16.74 -18.94
C ILE A 134 19.50 17.99 -18.88
N GLY A 135 20.82 17.84 -18.76
CA GLY A 135 21.78 18.95 -18.81
C GLY A 135 21.82 19.73 -20.13
N SER A 136 21.14 19.27 -21.18
CA SER A 136 21.07 19.97 -22.47
C SER A 136 19.91 20.98 -22.59
N PHE A 137 19.00 21.05 -21.61
CA PHE A 137 17.87 21.99 -21.62
C PHE A 137 18.30 23.41 -21.21
N LYS A 138 18.91 24.15 -22.14
CA LYS A 138 19.50 25.48 -21.87
C LYS A 138 18.53 26.53 -21.27
N HIS A 139 17.22 26.39 -21.47
CA HIS A 139 16.21 27.31 -20.97
C HIS A 139 15.55 26.85 -19.66
N LEU A 140 15.94 25.69 -19.14
CA LEU A 140 15.29 25.10 -17.97
C LEU A 140 15.51 25.98 -16.74
N SER A 141 14.41 26.34 -16.10
CA SER A 141 14.36 27.18 -14.91
C SER A 141 13.83 26.43 -13.68
N TYR A 142 13.06 25.36 -13.91
CA TYR A 142 12.48 24.51 -12.89
C TYR A 142 12.67 23.04 -13.26
N LEU A 143 13.29 22.28 -12.37
CA LEU A 143 13.46 20.84 -12.49
C LEU A 143 13.07 20.17 -11.17
N ASN A 144 12.07 19.29 -11.23
CA ASN A 144 11.68 18.46 -10.10
C ASN A 144 11.67 16.98 -10.51
N LEU A 145 12.56 16.20 -9.89
CA LEU A 145 12.69 14.75 -10.07
C LEU A 145 12.47 14.00 -8.75
N SER A 146 11.93 14.67 -7.73
CA SER A 146 11.86 14.11 -6.39
C SER A 146 10.90 12.95 -6.26
N ASN A 147 11.24 12.01 -5.38
CA ASN A 147 10.46 10.81 -5.10
C ASN A 147 10.04 10.03 -6.36
N ALA A 148 10.86 10.10 -7.41
CA ALA A 148 10.57 9.48 -8.70
C ALA A 148 11.26 8.10 -8.88
N TYR A 149 11.77 7.53 -7.78
CA TYR A 149 12.54 6.28 -7.73
C TYR A 149 13.80 6.27 -8.62
N PHE A 150 14.51 7.39 -8.79
CA PHE A 150 15.83 7.38 -9.43
C PHE A 150 16.92 6.81 -8.51
N SER A 151 17.96 6.19 -9.07
CA SER A 151 19.11 5.69 -8.32
C SER A 151 20.44 5.96 -9.03
N GLY A 152 21.56 5.74 -8.33
CA GLY A 152 22.90 5.95 -8.86
C GLY A 152 23.44 7.36 -8.61
N VAL A 153 24.44 7.76 -9.40
CA VAL A 153 25.15 9.04 -9.24
C VAL A 153 24.39 10.16 -9.96
N ILE A 154 24.24 11.31 -9.31
CA ILE A 154 23.68 12.53 -9.92
C ILE A 154 24.62 12.98 -11.06
N PRO A 155 24.13 13.08 -12.32
CA PRO A 155 25.00 13.43 -13.44
C PRO A 155 25.49 14.88 -13.34
N PRO A 156 26.82 15.13 -13.42
CA PRO A 156 27.40 16.49 -13.37
C PRO A 156 26.87 17.42 -14.47
N HIS A 157 26.35 16.86 -15.56
CA HIS A 157 25.70 17.56 -16.66
C HIS A 157 24.55 18.48 -16.20
N ILE A 158 23.92 18.21 -15.05
CA ILE A 158 22.92 19.13 -14.44
C ILE A 158 23.54 20.51 -14.18
N GLY A 159 24.84 20.57 -13.86
CA GLY A 159 25.58 21.82 -13.69
C GLY A 159 25.61 22.72 -14.93
N ASN A 160 25.31 22.21 -16.12
CA ASN A 160 25.22 23.02 -17.35
C ASN A 160 23.96 23.89 -17.43
N LEU A 161 23.01 23.73 -16.50
CA LEU A 161 21.72 24.43 -16.49
C LEU A 161 21.82 25.81 -15.83
N SER A 162 22.56 26.73 -16.44
CA SER A 162 22.84 28.06 -15.88
C SER A 162 21.59 28.94 -15.61
N ASN A 163 20.45 28.63 -16.23
CA ASN A 163 19.16 29.32 -16.03
C ASN A 163 18.31 28.73 -14.90
N LEU A 164 18.75 27.64 -14.26
CA LEU A 164 17.98 26.91 -13.28
C LEU A 164 17.82 27.73 -11.99
N LYS A 165 16.57 27.86 -11.53
CA LYS A 165 16.19 28.56 -10.31
C LYS A 165 15.67 27.61 -9.23
N PHE A 166 15.09 26.48 -9.64
CA PHE A 166 14.53 25.46 -8.77
C PHE A 166 15.05 24.08 -9.17
N LEU A 167 15.66 23.38 -8.22
CA LEU A 167 16.12 22.01 -8.35
C LEU A 167 15.66 21.20 -7.14
N ASP A 168 14.86 20.18 -7.37
CA ASP A 168 14.45 19.20 -6.37
C ASP A 168 14.80 17.79 -6.85
N LEU A 169 15.73 17.15 -6.13
CA LEU A 169 16.21 15.80 -6.35
C LEU A 169 15.98 14.91 -5.11
N ALA A 170 15.08 15.30 -4.21
CA ALA A 170 14.84 14.55 -2.97
C ALA A 170 14.45 13.09 -3.28
N SER A 171 15.03 12.15 -2.53
CA SER A 171 14.82 10.70 -2.75
C SER A 171 13.94 10.09 -1.66
N SER A 172 13.30 8.96 -1.97
CA SER A 172 12.61 8.14 -0.96
C SER A 172 13.56 7.06 -0.41
N THR A 173 13.52 6.78 0.89
CA THR A 173 14.56 6.04 1.61
C THR A 173 14.51 4.52 1.48
N TYR A 174 13.47 3.92 0.90
CA TYR A 174 13.29 2.46 0.95
C TYR A 174 13.82 1.71 -0.30
N TYR A 175 13.80 2.32 -1.50
CA TYR A 175 14.13 1.60 -2.75
C TYR A 175 14.97 2.41 -3.75
N SER A 176 15.35 3.66 -3.42
CA SER A 176 16.11 4.55 -4.31
C SER A 176 17.37 5.09 -3.61
N TRP A 177 18.55 4.68 -4.09
CA TRP A 177 19.86 5.17 -3.62
C TRP A 177 20.45 6.16 -4.62
N LEU A 178 20.07 7.44 -4.50
CA LEU A 178 20.69 8.54 -5.24
C LEU A 178 21.88 9.08 -4.43
N MET A 179 23.01 9.30 -5.09
CA MET A 179 24.25 9.76 -4.45
C MET A 179 24.96 10.82 -5.29
N SER A 180 25.86 11.58 -4.68
CA SER A 180 26.83 12.43 -5.38
C SER A 180 28.25 12.02 -4.99
N ASP A 181 29.15 11.88 -5.96
CA ASP A 181 30.58 11.59 -5.76
C ASP A 181 31.45 12.86 -5.77
N ASP A 182 30.97 13.93 -6.40
CA ASP A 182 31.52 15.29 -6.31
C ASP A 182 30.38 16.31 -6.32
N MET A 183 30.51 17.39 -5.56
CA MET A 183 29.56 18.51 -5.53
C MET A 183 29.98 19.69 -6.42
N SER A 184 31.12 19.63 -7.11
CA SER A 184 31.60 20.73 -7.97
C SER A 184 30.63 21.17 -9.08
N TRP A 185 29.75 20.26 -9.55
CA TRP A 185 28.77 20.55 -10.61
C TRP A 185 27.81 21.69 -10.25
N ILE A 186 27.61 21.94 -8.95
CA ILE A 186 26.72 23.01 -8.49
C ILE A 186 27.22 24.41 -8.85
N SER A 187 28.53 24.56 -9.12
CA SER A 187 29.16 25.84 -9.47
C SER A 187 28.59 26.45 -10.76
N GLY A 188 28.06 25.63 -11.67
CA GLY A 188 27.41 26.09 -12.89
C GLY A 188 25.99 26.64 -12.69
N LEU A 189 25.39 26.47 -11.50
CA LEU A 189 24.00 26.83 -11.19
C LEU A 189 23.88 28.21 -10.51
N SER A 190 24.45 29.25 -11.11
CA SER A 190 24.58 30.58 -10.49
C SER A 190 23.26 31.29 -10.15
N LEU A 191 22.15 30.93 -10.81
CA LEU A 191 20.82 31.52 -10.60
C LEU A 191 19.93 30.71 -9.64
N LEU A 192 20.45 29.63 -9.06
CA LEU A 192 19.66 28.72 -8.23
C LEU A 192 19.18 29.41 -6.95
N LYS A 193 17.88 29.29 -6.67
CA LYS A 193 17.22 29.84 -5.48
C LYS A 193 16.70 28.76 -4.54
N TYR A 194 16.32 27.61 -5.09
CA TYR A 194 15.81 26.46 -4.36
C TYR A 194 16.63 25.22 -4.72
N LEU A 195 17.20 24.59 -3.70
CA LEU A 195 17.89 23.30 -3.81
C LEU A 195 17.38 22.35 -2.73
N ASP A 196 16.87 21.19 -3.15
CA ASP A 196 16.50 20.11 -2.24
C ASP A 196 17.20 18.82 -2.69
N LEU A 197 18.08 18.33 -1.82
CA LEU A 197 18.81 17.07 -1.98
C LEU A 197 18.46 16.09 -0.85
N SER A 198 17.28 16.25 -0.23
CA SER A 198 16.90 15.40 0.90
C SER A 198 17.05 13.92 0.56
N LYS A 199 17.67 13.14 1.46
CA LYS A 199 17.92 11.71 1.35
C LYS A 199 18.84 11.30 0.18
N VAL A 200 19.60 12.24 -0.38
CA VAL A 200 20.72 11.95 -1.28
C VAL A 200 21.96 11.61 -0.45
N ASP A 201 22.60 10.48 -0.72
CA ASP A 201 23.83 10.11 -0.01
C ASP A 201 24.99 11.02 -0.44
N LEU A 202 25.39 11.91 0.47
CA LEU A 202 26.55 12.77 0.30
C LEU A 202 27.75 12.28 1.10
N SER A 203 27.73 11.08 1.73
CA SER A 203 28.79 10.59 2.62
C SER A 203 30.14 10.35 1.93
N LYS A 204 30.17 10.20 0.60
CA LYS A 204 31.38 9.98 -0.23
C LYS A 204 31.73 11.12 -1.19
N ALA A 205 30.91 12.17 -1.30
CA ALA A 205 31.16 13.28 -2.22
C ALA A 205 32.52 14.00 -1.98
N GLN A 206 33.12 14.57 -3.01
CA GLN A 206 34.16 15.59 -2.89
C GLN A 206 33.52 17.00 -2.87
N ASN A 207 34.25 18.00 -2.36
CA ASN A 207 33.87 19.42 -2.35
C ASN A 207 32.45 19.74 -1.82
N ARG A 208 31.95 18.96 -0.86
CA ARG A 208 30.58 19.06 -0.33
C ARG A 208 30.26 20.41 0.29
N ASP A 209 31.27 21.04 0.87
CA ASP A 209 31.21 22.34 1.50
C ASP A 209 30.84 23.46 0.53
N MET A 210 31.07 23.30 -0.79
CA MET A 210 30.74 24.30 -1.82
C MET A 210 29.28 24.76 -1.78
N VAL A 211 28.35 23.87 -1.40
CA VAL A 211 26.91 24.19 -1.28
C VAL A 211 26.67 25.38 -0.35
N PHE A 212 27.55 25.56 0.64
CA PHE A 212 27.38 26.58 1.67
C PHE A 212 28.08 27.93 1.39
N TYR A 213 28.84 28.07 0.30
CA TYR A 213 29.49 29.35 -0.02
C TYR A 213 29.48 29.73 -1.50
N MET A 214 29.27 28.79 -2.43
CA MET A 214 29.29 29.09 -3.87
C MET A 214 27.94 29.53 -4.44
N MET A 215 26.88 29.54 -3.63
CA MET A 215 25.52 29.91 -4.06
C MET A 215 24.97 31.14 -3.32
N PRO A 216 25.40 32.36 -3.65
CA PRO A 216 24.89 33.57 -3.00
C PRO A 216 23.40 33.83 -3.29
N SER A 217 22.87 33.28 -4.40
CA SER A 217 21.47 33.43 -4.83
C SER A 217 20.48 32.52 -4.06
N LEU A 218 20.99 31.57 -3.27
CA LEU A 218 20.18 30.52 -2.66
C LEU A 218 19.31 31.07 -1.52
N VAL A 219 18.02 30.72 -1.55
CA VAL A 219 17.01 31.16 -0.58
C VAL A 219 16.51 29.96 0.23
N LYS A 220 16.36 28.79 -0.40
CA LYS A 220 15.97 27.55 0.27
C LYS A 220 16.98 26.44 -0.03
N LEU A 221 17.46 25.81 1.04
CA LEU A 221 18.35 24.66 1.02
C LEU A 221 17.77 23.56 1.91
N SER A 222 17.58 22.36 1.36
CA SER A 222 17.36 21.15 2.15
C SER A 222 18.41 20.10 1.85
N LEU A 223 19.08 19.66 2.91
CA LEU A 223 20.05 18.56 2.94
C LEU A 223 19.65 17.53 4.00
N SER A 224 18.34 17.34 4.19
CA SER A 224 17.80 16.42 5.17
C SER A 224 18.23 14.99 4.87
N GLY A 225 18.67 14.20 5.85
CA GLY A 225 19.01 12.77 5.64
C GLY A 225 20.14 12.51 4.65
N CYS A 226 21.09 13.44 4.47
CA CYS A 226 22.21 13.32 3.50
C CYS A 226 23.47 12.63 4.06
N SER A 227 23.34 11.96 5.21
CA SER A 227 24.46 11.33 5.94
C SER A 227 25.59 12.30 6.35
N LEU A 228 25.25 13.57 6.62
CA LEU A 228 26.20 14.58 7.10
C LEU A 228 26.52 14.38 8.59
N THR A 229 27.75 14.73 9.00
CA THR A 229 28.30 14.66 10.36
C THR A 229 28.89 16.02 10.82
N ASN A 230 29.21 16.17 12.10
CA ASN A 230 29.78 17.41 12.65
C ASN A 230 31.03 17.94 11.94
N ALA A 231 31.85 17.07 11.34
CA ALA A 231 33.07 17.47 10.65
C ALA A 231 32.77 18.48 9.52
N TYR A 232 31.60 18.38 8.88
CA TYR A 232 31.18 19.29 7.82
C TYR A 232 30.66 20.63 8.34
N LEU A 233 30.17 20.70 9.59
CA LEU A 233 29.77 21.98 10.22
C LEU A 233 30.99 22.75 10.75
N GLY A 234 32.10 22.07 11.03
CA GLY A 234 33.35 22.69 11.49
C GLY A 234 33.98 23.62 10.44
N THR A 235 33.91 23.27 9.16
CA THR A 235 34.40 24.11 8.05
C THR A 235 33.57 25.38 7.85
N LEU A 236 32.27 25.32 8.15
CA LEU A 236 31.34 26.44 8.13
C LEU A 236 31.60 27.46 9.24
N SER A 237 32.09 27.03 10.40
CA SER A 237 32.28 27.88 11.57
C SER A 237 33.39 28.95 11.41
N ASN A 238 34.29 28.79 10.44
CA ASN A 238 35.41 29.70 10.16
C ASN A 238 35.20 30.58 8.90
N SER A 239 34.06 30.45 8.22
CA SER A 239 33.76 31.16 6.97
C SER A 239 32.98 32.45 7.23
N SER A 240 33.55 33.60 6.84
CA SER A 240 32.86 34.90 6.78
C SER A 240 31.96 35.05 5.54
N LYS A 241 31.81 33.99 4.72
CA LYS A 241 31.12 34.00 3.41
C LYS A 241 29.80 33.23 3.41
N THR A 242 29.26 32.91 4.58
CA THR A 242 28.17 31.93 4.73
C THR A 242 26.81 32.53 4.39
N LEU A 243 26.13 31.96 3.37
CA LEU A 243 24.69 31.96 3.06
C LEU A 243 23.78 33.05 3.70
N ALA A 244 24.15 34.32 3.61
CA ALA A 244 23.42 35.43 4.23
C ALA A 244 21.96 35.58 3.74
N ASN A 245 21.64 35.06 2.55
CA ASN A 245 20.32 35.17 1.91
C ASN A 245 19.38 33.98 2.17
N ILE A 246 19.84 32.92 2.85
CA ILE A 246 18.98 31.76 3.11
C ILE A 246 17.84 32.15 4.06
N LYS A 247 16.63 31.80 3.63
CA LYS A 247 15.39 31.90 4.40
C LYS A 247 14.89 30.54 4.91
N HIS A 248 15.23 29.44 4.24
CA HIS A 248 14.79 28.11 4.64
C HIS A 248 15.97 27.15 4.62
N LEU A 249 16.31 26.59 5.79
CA LEU A 249 17.39 25.64 5.95
C LEU A 249 16.89 24.38 6.64
N ASP A 250 16.98 23.26 5.94
CA ASP A 250 16.64 21.93 6.48
C ASP A 250 17.89 21.06 6.49
N LEU A 251 18.28 20.67 7.71
CA LEU A 251 19.44 19.83 8.00
C LEU A 251 19.03 18.60 8.82
N GLY A 252 17.73 18.29 8.89
CA GLY A 252 17.19 17.20 9.69
C GLY A 252 17.70 15.82 9.25
N GLY A 253 17.53 14.80 10.08
CA GLY A 253 17.82 13.40 9.72
C GLY A 253 19.30 13.08 9.46
N ASN A 254 20.23 14.00 9.74
CA ASN A 254 21.67 13.80 9.61
C ASN A 254 22.30 13.28 10.91
N HIS A 255 23.59 12.94 10.89
CA HIS A 255 24.33 12.39 12.03
C HIS A 255 25.03 13.48 12.87
N PHE A 256 24.35 14.61 13.07
CA PHE A 256 24.87 15.70 13.89
C PHE A 256 24.68 15.42 15.39
N LYS A 257 25.65 15.83 16.21
CA LYS A 257 25.64 15.61 17.65
C LYS A 257 26.38 16.71 18.42
N GLY A 258 26.10 16.88 19.71
CA GLY A 258 26.86 17.81 20.57
C GLY A 258 26.24 19.20 20.67
N GLN A 259 27.06 20.24 20.74
CA GLN A 259 26.59 21.62 20.95
C GLN A 259 26.00 22.25 19.67
N PHE A 260 25.10 23.21 19.87
CA PHE A 260 24.52 23.97 18.77
C PHE A 260 25.59 24.80 18.04
N PRO A 261 25.70 24.72 16.70
CA PRO A 261 26.69 25.48 15.96
C PRO A 261 26.48 27.00 16.04
N GLY A 262 27.52 27.75 16.41
CA GLY A 262 27.42 29.22 16.53
C GLY A 262 27.21 29.96 15.20
N PHE A 263 27.52 29.36 14.05
CA PHE A 263 27.43 30.03 12.74
C PHE A 263 26.00 30.42 12.34
N PHE A 264 24.98 29.78 12.91
CA PHE A 264 23.57 30.17 12.68
C PHE A 264 23.28 31.62 13.13
N GLN A 265 24.08 32.17 14.04
CA GLN A 265 23.99 33.58 14.45
C GLN A 265 24.22 34.55 13.28
N ASN A 266 25.02 34.14 12.29
CA ASN A 266 25.33 34.97 11.11
C ASN A 266 24.25 34.89 10.02
N MET A 267 23.25 34.00 10.16
CA MET A 267 22.17 33.80 9.19
C MET A 267 20.95 34.66 9.52
N THR A 268 21.06 35.97 9.32
CA THR A 268 20.03 36.95 9.72
C THR A 268 18.74 36.91 8.91
N SER A 269 18.76 36.34 7.70
CA SER A 269 17.58 36.24 6.81
C SER A 269 16.73 34.99 7.03
N LEU A 270 17.15 34.07 7.92
CA LEU A 270 16.52 32.77 8.05
C LEU A 270 15.11 32.89 8.63
N GLU A 271 14.14 32.17 8.05
CA GLU A 271 12.73 32.16 8.45
C GLU A 271 12.27 30.77 8.90
N PHE A 272 12.96 29.71 8.46
CA PHE A 272 12.69 28.31 8.80
C PHE A 272 14.00 27.56 9.04
N LEU A 273 14.06 26.82 10.15
CA LEU A 273 15.17 25.93 10.50
C LEU A 273 14.65 24.55 10.93
N ASP A 274 15.10 23.49 10.27
CA ASP A 274 14.87 22.10 10.67
C ASP A 274 16.19 21.43 11.07
N LEU A 275 16.23 20.95 12.31
CA LEU A 275 17.35 20.22 12.89
C LEU A 275 16.89 18.91 13.52
N SER A 276 15.77 18.36 13.05
CA SER A 276 15.24 17.11 13.56
C SER A 276 16.31 16.00 13.51
N TYR A 277 16.35 15.12 14.50
CA TYR A 277 17.39 14.10 14.72
C TYR A 277 18.80 14.61 15.07
N PHE A 278 18.98 15.92 15.34
CA PHE A 278 20.25 16.41 15.89
C PHE A 278 20.38 15.98 17.37
N ASN A 279 21.38 15.17 17.69
CA ASN A 279 21.50 14.62 19.04
C ASN A 279 22.15 15.62 20.03
N PHE A 280 21.32 16.34 20.80
CA PHE A 280 21.78 17.27 21.83
C PHE A 280 22.09 16.60 23.18
N SER A 281 21.74 15.34 23.40
CA SER A 281 21.90 14.67 24.71
C SER A 281 23.36 14.57 25.19
N LEU A 282 24.32 14.66 24.26
CA LEU A 282 25.76 14.66 24.54
C LEU A 282 26.32 16.02 24.99
N SER A 283 25.52 17.10 24.96
CA SER A 283 25.95 18.43 25.35
C SER A 283 25.66 18.70 26.84
N ARG A 284 26.68 18.60 27.71
CA ARG A 284 26.54 18.86 29.17
C ARG A 284 26.15 20.29 29.56
N ASN A 285 26.21 21.28 28.64
CA ASN A 285 25.98 22.71 28.89
C ASN A 285 25.04 23.37 27.83
N SER A 286 23.96 22.73 27.41
CA SER A 286 23.09 23.25 26.33
C SER A 286 22.15 24.42 26.71
N THR A 287 22.27 25.00 27.91
CA THR A 287 21.33 26.00 28.43
C THR A 287 21.31 27.33 27.67
N ASN A 288 22.30 27.61 26.81
CA ASN A 288 22.37 28.85 26.01
C ASN A 288 21.97 28.69 24.52
N PHE A 289 21.39 27.55 24.15
CA PHE A 289 20.96 27.30 22.77
C PHE A 289 19.85 28.28 22.32
N LEU A 290 18.79 28.44 23.13
CA LEU A 290 17.67 29.31 22.76
C LEU A 290 18.02 30.81 22.91
N SER A 291 19.05 31.15 23.68
CA SER A 291 19.55 32.53 23.80
C SER A 291 20.41 32.98 22.62
N THR A 292 20.83 32.07 21.74
CA THR A 292 21.63 32.38 20.54
C THR A 292 20.80 32.48 19.26
N ILE A 293 19.48 32.31 19.36
CA ILE A 293 18.54 32.38 18.24
C ILE A 293 17.90 33.76 18.23
N HIS A 294 18.15 34.54 17.18
CA HIS A 294 17.63 35.90 17.12
C HIS A 294 16.43 36.10 16.19
N TYR A 295 16.13 35.23 15.20
CA TYR A 295 15.20 35.63 14.12
C TYR A 295 14.42 34.55 13.35
N PHE A 296 14.08 33.35 13.88
CA PHE A 296 13.37 32.32 13.06
C PHE A 296 11.91 32.10 13.50
N PRO A 297 10.89 32.46 12.68
CA PRO A 297 9.48 32.20 12.99
C PRO A 297 9.08 30.72 12.98
N LYS A 298 9.82 29.84 12.29
CA LYS A 298 9.51 28.40 12.21
C LYS A 298 10.72 27.56 12.57
N MET A 299 10.53 26.62 13.50
CA MET A 299 11.61 25.78 14.01
C MET A 299 11.14 24.34 14.22
N ARG A 300 11.94 23.38 13.75
CA ARG A 300 11.71 21.95 14.00
C ARG A 300 12.90 21.31 14.69
N LEU A 301 12.62 20.65 15.80
CA LEU A 301 13.58 19.98 16.67
C LEU A 301 13.06 18.59 17.05
N SER A 302 12.43 17.89 16.11
CA SER A 302 11.88 16.56 16.35
C SER A 302 12.99 15.53 16.63
N SER A 303 12.81 14.62 17.57
CA SER A 303 13.77 13.53 17.85
C SER A 303 15.20 14.00 18.17
N CYS A 304 15.36 15.14 18.85
CA CYS A 304 16.66 15.73 19.18
C CYS A 304 17.22 15.32 20.57
N GLY A 305 16.49 14.47 21.28
CA GLY A 305 16.87 13.95 22.60
C GLY A 305 16.76 15.00 23.71
N LEU A 306 15.77 15.89 23.62
CA LEU A 306 15.62 17.05 24.52
C LEU A 306 15.07 16.73 25.93
N HIS A 307 14.74 15.48 26.26
CA HIS A 307 14.21 15.04 27.57
C HIS A 307 14.94 15.61 28.81
N ASN A 308 16.27 15.69 28.81
CA ASN A 308 17.07 16.20 29.94
C ASN A 308 17.20 17.73 29.95
N MET A 309 16.82 18.43 28.87
CA MET A 309 16.78 19.87 28.86
C MET A 309 15.52 20.30 29.62
N HIS A 310 15.66 20.54 30.92
CA HIS A 310 14.60 21.16 31.70
C HIS A 310 14.17 22.44 30.99
N LEU A 311 13.01 22.42 30.34
CA LEU A 311 12.31 23.60 29.81
C LEU A 311 11.73 24.42 30.98
N SER A 312 12.57 24.64 32.01
CA SER A 312 12.24 25.38 33.21
C SER A 312 12.52 26.87 32.98
N PRO A 313 11.78 27.77 33.65
CA PRO A 313 11.94 29.21 33.47
C PRO A 313 13.34 29.75 33.79
N ASN A 314 14.13 29.05 34.60
CA ASN A 314 15.43 29.50 35.08
C ASN A 314 16.56 29.34 34.02
N HIS A 315 16.29 28.67 32.90
CA HIS A 315 17.31 28.34 31.89
C HIS A 315 16.98 28.88 30.49
N LEU A 316 15.96 29.72 30.36
CA LEU A 316 15.47 30.22 29.06
C LEU A 316 15.44 31.74 29.02
N ASN A 317 16.11 32.34 28.03
CA ASN A 317 16.03 33.77 27.77
C ASN A 317 14.73 34.07 27.00
N PHE A 318 13.69 34.44 27.73
CA PHE A 318 12.33 34.67 27.21
C PHE A 318 12.24 35.75 26.12
N THR A 319 13.14 36.72 26.11
CA THR A 319 13.16 37.80 25.10
C THR A 319 13.48 37.27 23.69
N ALA A 320 14.37 36.27 23.58
CA ALA A 320 14.81 35.68 22.30
C ALA A 320 13.78 34.71 21.68
N ILE A 321 12.95 34.08 22.51
CA ILE A 321 12.00 33.02 22.12
C ILE A 321 10.65 33.63 21.63
N SER A 322 10.41 34.91 21.90
CA SER A 322 9.15 35.63 21.63
C SER A 322 8.78 35.78 20.15
N ILE A 323 9.65 35.41 19.20
CA ILE A 323 9.42 35.57 17.74
C ILE A 323 8.91 34.28 17.09
N ILE A 324 9.11 33.12 17.73
CA ILE A 324 8.75 31.81 17.17
C ILE A 324 7.22 31.71 17.05
N ARG A 325 6.76 31.39 15.84
CA ARG A 325 5.34 31.19 15.51
C ARG A 325 4.98 29.71 15.33
N HIS A 326 5.91 28.90 14.85
CA HIS A 326 5.72 27.46 14.68
C HIS A 326 6.89 26.71 15.31
N LEU A 327 6.58 25.81 16.23
CA LEU A 327 7.57 25.03 16.95
C LEU A 327 7.17 23.55 16.94
N ASP A 328 8.10 22.70 16.52
CA ASP A 328 7.96 21.24 16.55
C ASP A 328 9.01 20.66 17.49
N LEU A 329 8.52 20.02 18.56
CA LEU A 329 9.26 19.33 19.60
C LEU A 329 8.86 17.85 19.67
N SER A 330 8.31 17.29 18.60
CA SER A 330 7.84 15.90 18.57
C SER A 330 8.98 14.90 18.83
N GLN A 331 8.65 13.67 19.25
CA GLN A 331 9.61 12.57 19.42
C GLN A 331 10.80 12.85 20.37
N ASN A 332 10.68 13.77 21.33
CA ASN A 332 11.79 14.16 22.20
C ASN A 332 11.82 13.48 23.57
N LEU A 333 10.86 12.58 23.84
CA LEU A 333 10.70 11.91 25.13
C LEU A 333 10.51 12.91 26.28
N ILE A 334 9.85 14.05 26.03
CA ILE A 334 9.52 15.03 27.07
C ILE A 334 8.48 14.41 28.00
N GLU A 335 8.81 14.29 29.29
CA GLU A 335 7.95 13.65 30.29
C GLU A 335 7.30 14.63 31.28
N GLY A 336 6.20 14.20 31.88
CA GLY A 336 5.57 14.88 33.00
C GLY A 336 4.73 16.09 32.58
N ARG A 337 4.95 17.22 33.26
CA ARG A 337 4.10 18.41 33.12
C ARG A 337 4.33 19.15 31.80
N PHE A 338 3.26 19.75 31.27
CA PHE A 338 3.36 20.64 30.13
C PHE A 338 4.40 21.74 30.39
N PRO A 339 5.37 21.99 29.48
CA PRO A 339 6.44 22.95 29.72
C PRO A 339 5.92 24.37 29.91
N SER A 340 6.04 24.91 31.13
CA SER A 340 5.51 26.24 31.46
C SER A 340 6.15 27.37 30.66
N ALA A 341 7.40 27.21 30.23
CA ALA A 341 8.08 28.19 29.39
C ALA A 341 7.37 28.44 28.04
N LEU A 342 6.70 27.43 27.48
CA LEU A 342 5.95 27.55 26.22
C LEU A 342 4.71 28.46 26.37
N THR A 343 4.14 28.55 27.57
CA THR A 343 2.97 29.42 27.83
C THR A 343 3.31 30.90 27.71
N ASN A 344 4.58 31.27 27.95
CA ASN A 344 5.05 32.64 27.86
C ASN A 344 5.38 33.07 26.41
N MET A 345 5.27 32.16 25.43
CA MET A 345 5.56 32.45 24.02
C MET A 345 4.36 33.09 23.32
N SER A 346 4.20 34.40 23.48
CA SER A 346 3.03 35.13 22.96
C SER A 346 2.86 35.09 21.44
N SER A 347 3.92 34.90 20.65
CA SER A 347 3.82 34.82 19.18
C SER A 347 3.50 33.41 18.65
N LEU A 348 3.44 32.39 19.50
CA LEU A 348 3.31 31.00 19.07
C LEU A 348 1.90 30.73 18.52
N LEU A 349 1.83 30.32 17.26
CA LEU A 349 0.60 30.00 16.53
C LEU A 349 0.43 28.48 16.31
N SER A 350 1.51 27.72 16.29
CA SER A 350 1.50 26.28 16.02
C SER A 350 2.52 25.58 16.90
N LEU A 351 2.09 24.52 17.57
CA LEU A 351 2.93 23.73 18.45
C LEU A 351 2.71 22.24 18.18
N ASP A 352 3.78 21.53 17.86
CA ASP A 352 3.79 20.07 17.76
C ASP A 352 4.59 19.49 18.92
N LEU A 353 3.91 18.71 19.75
CA LEU A 353 4.43 17.98 20.90
C LEU A 353 4.09 16.49 20.77
N SER A 354 3.80 16.01 19.57
CA SER A 354 3.44 14.63 19.32
C SER A 354 4.58 13.65 19.66
N SER A 355 4.26 12.39 19.93
CA SER A 355 5.24 11.34 20.27
C SER A 355 6.15 11.71 21.45
N ASN A 356 5.57 12.27 22.51
CA ASN A 356 6.25 12.56 23.77
C ASN A 356 5.63 11.72 24.92
N MET A 357 5.96 12.04 26.17
CA MET A 357 5.46 11.35 27.37
C MET A 357 4.69 12.30 28.29
N LEU A 358 4.03 13.32 27.73
CA LEU A 358 3.25 14.29 28.49
C LEU A 358 2.00 13.64 29.08
N ASN A 359 1.67 13.97 30.33
CA ASN A 359 0.55 13.37 31.05
C ASN A 359 -0.24 14.36 31.93
N SER A 360 -0.08 15.67 31.71
CA SER A 360 -0.73 16.71 32.52
C SER A 360 -1.50 17.71 31.67
N SER A 361 -2.56 18.27 32.25
CA SER A 361 -3.37 19.36 31.71
C SER A 361 -2.59 20.48 31.00
N VAL A 362 -3.00 20.78 29.76
CA VAL A 362 -2.45 21.81 28.87
C VAL A 362 -2.99 23.19 29.27
N PRO A 363 -2.14 24.16 29.64
CA PRO A 363 -2.56 25.51 29.98
C PRO A 363 -3.22 26.23 28.80
N ILE A 364 -4.05 27.25 29.10
CA ILE A 364 -4.67 28.07 28.05
C ILE A 364 -3.58 28.83 27.28
N MET A 365 -3.59 28.71 25.96
CA MET A 365 -2.63 29.35 25.06
C MET A 365 -3.37 30.26 24.08
N PRO A 366 -3.59 31.54 24.42
CA PRO A 366 -4.59 32.38 23.76
C PRO A 366 -4.29 32.67 22.29
N ASN A 367 -3.04 32.61 21.82
CA ASN A 367 -2.72 32.89 20.41
C ASN A 367 -2.52 31.62 19.57
N LEU A 368 -2.59 30.44 20.20
CA LEU A 368 -2.31 29.17 19.53
C LEU A 368 -3.48 28.79 18.61
N LEU A 369 -3.16 28.51 17.35
CA LEU A 369 -4.10 28.12 16.31
C LEU A 369 -4.02 26.62 15.99
N ARG A 370 -2.86 25.99 16.17
CA ARG A 370 -2.64 24.57 15.90
C ARG A 370 -1.88 23.90 17.03
N LEU A 371 -2.35 22.74 17.46
CA LEU A 371 -1.74 21.95 18.51
C LEU A 371 -1.79 20.46 18.16
N ASP A 372 -0.62 19.84 18.10
CA ASP A 372 -0.50 18.38 17.97
C ASP A 372 0.06 17.80 19.28
N LEU A 373 -0.71 16.91 19.89
CA LEU A 373 -0.38 16.17 21.10
C LEU A 373 -0.52 14.66 20.87
N SER A 374 -0.54 14.22 19.61
CA SER A 374 -0.70 12.80 19.27
C SER A 374 0.38 11.93 19.92
N ILE A 375 0.08 10.68 20.27
CA ILE A 375 1.06 9.76 20.87
C ILE A 375 1.71 10.38 22.13
N ASN A 376 0.89 10.65 23.14
CA ASN A 376 1.33 11.06 24.48
C ASN A 376 0.64 10.18 25.55
N ASN A 377 0.78 10.54 26.83
CA ASN A 377 0.27 9.79 27.97
C ASN A 377 -0.87 10.53 28.69
N PHE A 378 -1.70 11.27 27.96
CA PHE A 378 -2.85 11.97 28.56
C PHE A 378 -3.93 10.96 28.99
N GLU A 379 -4.38 11.05 30.24
CA GLU A 379 -5.43 10.16 30.77
C GLU A 379 -6.84 10.73 30.58
N HIS A 380 -7.00 12.05 30.44
CA HIS A 380 -8.29 12.71 30.24
C HIS A 380 -8.26 13.62 29.02
N ILE A 381 -9.33 13.61 28.23
CA ILE A 381 -9.44 14.47 27.05
C ILE A 381 -9.59 15.94 27.43
N GLU A 382 -10.13 16.26 28.61
CA GLU A 382 -10.18 17.62 29.12
C GLU A 382 -8.79 18.18 29.43
N ASP A 383 -7.81 17.30 29.66
CA ASP A 383 -6.43 17.71 29.89
C ASP A 383 -5.78 18.28 28.63
N VAL A 384 -6.19 17.88 27.44
CA VAL A 384 -5.64 18.47 26.20
C VAL A 384 -6.19 19.87 25.91
N GLY A 385 -7.12 20.35 26.74
CA GLY A 385 -7.68 21.69 26.66
C GLY A 385 -8.77 21.86 25.59
N ILE A 386 -9.35 20.75 25.11
CA ILE A 386 -10.37 20.75 24.04
C ILE A 386 -11.55 21.71 24.32
N TRP A 387 -11.92 21.93 25.58
CA TRP A 387 -13.04 22.81 25.96
C TRP A 387 -12.65 24.26 26.30
N ARG A 388 -11.36 24.56 26.46
CA ARG A 388 -10.87 25.86 26.98
C ARG A 388 -9.98 26.66 26.03
N GLN A 389 -9.56 26.09 24.90
CA GLN A 389 -8.70 26.76 23.91
C GLN A 389 -9.52 27.52 22.85
N CYS A 390 -9.84 28.79 23.10
CA CYS A 390 -10.80 29.58 22.29
C CYS A 390 -10.37 29.92 20.86
N ASN A 391 -9.07 29.99 20.60
CA ASN A 391 -8.55 30.38 19.29
C ASN A 391 -7.96 29.20 18.51
N LEU A 392 -8.01 27.99 19.09
CA LEU A 392 -7.41 26.81 18.51
C LEU A 392 -8.30 26.29 17.38
N LYS A 393 -7.74 26.25 16.17
CA LYS A 393 -8.42 25.83 14.95
C LYS A 393 -8.18 24.37 14.64
N GLU A 394 -6.98 23.88 14.90
CA GLU A 394 -6.60 22.50 14.61
C GLU A 394 -6.06 21.85 15.88
N LEU A 395 -6.64 20.72 16.24
CA LEU A 395 -6.21 19.90 17.36
C LEU A 395 -6.06 18.46 16.89
N SER A 396 -4.87 17.92 17.05
CA SER A 396 -4.61 16.49 16.87
C SER A 396 -4.18 15.89 18.21
N VAL A 397 -4.88 14.86 18.64
CA VAL A 397 -4.57 14.11 19.86
C VAL A 397 -4.65 12.61 19.61
N SER A 398 -4.41 12.19 18.37
CA SER A 398 -4.51 10.80 17.94
C SER A 398 -3.55 9.90 18.71
N TYR A 399 -3.87 8.61 18.86
CA TYR A 399 -3.06 7.65 19.59
C TYR A 399 -2.81 8.03 21.07
N ASN A 400 -3.76 8.71 21.73
CA ASN A 400 -3.74 8.96 23.18
C ASN A 400 -4.79 8.10 23.87
N HIS A 401 -4.39 7.18 24.74
CA HIS A 401 -5.35 6.28 25.39
C HIS A 401 -6.10 6.94 26.57
N PHE A 402 -7.17 7.70 26.28
CA PHE A 402 -7.95 8.35 27.32
C PHE A 402 -8.70 7.33 28.21
N SER A 403 -8.59 7.52 29.53
CA SER A 403 -9.17 6.65 30.56
C SER A 403 -10.67 6.86 30.75
N ILE A 404 -11.17 8.07 30.51
CA ILE A 404 -12.57 8.47 30.67
C ILE A 404 -13.21 8.70 29.30
N GLU A 405 -14.48 8.32 29.15
CA GLU A 405 -15.28 8.56 27.95
C GLU A 405 -15.55 10.06 27.76
N LEU A 406 -15.60 10.53 26.50
CA LEU A 406 -16.03 11.90 26.22
C LEU A 406 -17.53 12.00 26.52
N THR A 407 -17.91 12.69 27.60
CA THR A 407 -19.32 12.83 28.00
C THR A 407 -19.95 14.11 27.48
N ASP A 408 -21.24 14.07 27.12
CA ASP A 408 -22.04 15.22 26.67
C ASP A 408 -22.41 16.23 27.79
N SER A 409 -21.56 16.39 28.80
CA SER A 409 -21.92 17.10 30.04
C SER A 409 -22.16 18.61 29.83
N PRO A 410 -23.33 19.14 30.23
CA PRO A 410 -23.68 20.57 30.08
C PRO A 410 -22.99 21.52 31.07
N LYS A 411 -22.05 21.03 31.91
CA LYS A 411 -21.35 21.85 32.93
C LYS A 411 -20.13 22.62 32.40
N ASN A 412 -19.86 22.61 31.10
CA ASN A 412 -18.79 23.40 30.49
C ASN A 412 -19.28 24.85 30.25
N VAL A 413 -19.35 25.66 31.31
CA VAL A 413 -19.91 27.02 31.31
C VAL A 413 -18.97 28.06 30.66
N SER A 414 -18.05 27.64 29.79
CA SER A 414 -17.21 28.53 28.97
C SER A 414 -16.70 27.83 27.70
N GLU A 415 -17.60 27.23 26.90
CA GLU A 415 -17.23 26.45 25.68
C GLU A 415 -16.81 27.34 24.51
N CYS A 416 -15.65 27.96 24.67
CA CYS A 416 -14.89 28.63 23.65
C CYS A 416 -14.65 27.79 22.37
N SER A 417 -14.70 26.45 22.47
CA SER A 417 -14.45 25.51 21.37
C SER A 417 -15.60 25.34 20.38
N GLN A 418 -16.83 25.76 20.70
CA GLN A 418 -18.01 25.64 19.81
C GLN A 418 -17.80 26.31 18.44
N TYR A 419 -16.92 27.31 18.38
CA TYR A 419 -16.62 28.03 17.14
C TYR A 419 -15.13 28.01 16.79
N ALA A 420 -14.28 27.38 17.61
CA ALA A 420 -12.83 27.46 17.43
C ALA A 420 -12.34 26.49 16.35
N PHE A 421 -12.76 25.22 16.44
CA PHE A 421 -12.17 24.14 15.65
C PHE A 421 -12.65 24.12 14.20
N GLU A 422 -11.69 24.06 13.30
CA GLU A 422 -11.85 23.76 11.88
C GLU A 422 -11.45 22.30 11.60
N MET A 423 -10.44 21.76 12.29
CA MET A 423 -10.00 20.36 12.15
C MET A 423 -9.80 19.72 13.52
N LEU A 424 -10.32 18.51 13.69
CA LEU A 424 -10.15 17.72 14.91
C LEU A 424 -9.79 16.28 14.55
N ASP A 425 -8.65 15.82 15.04
CA ASP A 425 -8.18 14.45 14.88
C ASP A 425 -8.03 13.76 16.24
N LEU A 426 -8.81 12.70 16.42
CA LEU A 426 -8.99 11.92 17.63
C LEU A 426 -8.86 10.42 17.32
N GLN A 427 -8.16 10.06 16.24
CA GLN A 427 -7.97 8.68 15.82
C GLN A 427 -7.28 7.86 16.94
N GLN A 428 -7.80 6.67 17.23
CA GLN A 428 -7.22 5.76 18.24
C GLN A 428 -6.97 6.40 19.62
N SER A 429 -7.92 7.23 20.09
CA SER A 429 -7.84 7.93 21.36
C SER A 429 -9.03 7.75 22.32
N LEU A 430 -10.24 7.58 21.78
CA LEU A 430 -11.49 7.56 22.53
C LEU A 430 -12.08 6.14 22.66
N LYS A 431 -12.92 5.99 23.68
CA LYS A 431 -13.74 4.81 23.95
C LYS A 431 -15.09 5.24 24.51
N GLY A 432 -16.09 4.36 24.44
CA GLY A 432 -17.40 4.59 25.06
C GLY A 432 -18.47 5.05 24.09
N ALA A 433 -19.44 5.83 24.55
CA ALA A 433 -20.50 6.35 23.69
C ALA A 433 -20.00 7.43 22.72
N PHE A 434 -20.56 7.48 21.52
CA PHE A 434 -20.28 8.52 20.53
C PHE A 434 -20.71 9.91 21.04
N PRO A 435 -19.79 10.89 21.20
CA PRO A 435 -20.04 12.18 21.87
C PRO A 435 -20.67 13.21 20.92
N ALA A 436 -21.83 12.83 20.40
CA ALA A 436 -22.39 13.44 19.21
C ALA A 436 -22.89 14.87 19.45
N GLU A 437 -23.51 15.14 20.60
CA GLU A 437 -24.06 16.46 20.92
C GLU A 437 -22.96 17.49 21.17
N SER A 438 -21.88 17.06 21.82
CA SER A 438 -20.71 17.90 22.05
C SER A 438 -20.01 18.29 20.74
N LEU A 439 -19.82 17.32 19.84
CA LEU A 439 -19.21 17.55 18.52
C LEU A 439 -20.14 18.31 17.57
N GLY A 440 -21.45 18.04 17.61
CA GLY A 440 -22.46 18.70 16.79
C GLY A 440 -22.60 20.20 17.05
N ARG A 441 -22.07 20.71 18.17
CA ARG A 441 -22.00 22.16 18.47
C ARG A 441 -20.82 22.87 17.82
N MET A 442 -19.83 22.15 17.28
CA MET A 442 -18.63 22.73 16.67
C MET A 442 -18.92 23.25 15.26
N ALA A 443 -19.55 24.42 15.15
CA ALA A 443 -20.15 24.93 13.91
C ALA A 443 -19.12 25.23 12.79
N ASN A 444 -17.85 25.46 13.14
CA ASN A 444 -16.77 25.76 12.19
C ASN A 444 -16.01 24.52 11.70
N LEU A 445 -16.38 23.34 12.16
CA LEU A 445 -15.68 22.10 11.85
C LEU A 445 -15.79 21.78 10.35
N ARG A 446 -14.63 21.57 9.73
CA ARG A 446 -14.45 21.17 8.33
C ARG A 446 -13.95 19.73 8.23
N GLY A 447 -13.09 19.31 9.14
CA GLY A 447 -12.57 17.95 9.19
C GLY A 447 -12.71 17.34 10.57
N LEU A 448 -13.26 16.12 10.62
CA LEU A 448 -13.35 15.32 11.83
C LEU A 448 -12.87 13.90 11.52
N SER A 449 -11.86 13.47 12.28
CA SER A 449 -11.36 12.08 12.26
C SER A 449 -11.51 11.49 13.66
N LEU A 450 -12.29 10.41 13.74
CA LEU A 450 -12.50 9.58 14.92
C LEU A 450 -12.27 8.11 14.56
N SER A 451 -11.46 7.83 13.54
CA SER A 451 -11.24 6.45 13.09
C SER A 451 -10.48 5.60 14.12
N TYR A 452 -10.57 4.29 14.00
CA TYR A 452 -9.83 3.34 14.84
C TYR A 452 -10.06 3.53 16.35
N ASN A 453 -11.30 3.83 16.76
CA ASN A 453 -11.69 4.00 18.15
C ASN A 453 -12.65 2.89 18.60
N ASP A 454 -12.90 2.77 19.90
CA ASP A 454 -13.91 1.87 20.46
C ASP A 454 -15.24 2.60 20.72
N LEU A 455 -15.66 3.49 19.80
CA LEU A 455 -16.90 4.27 19.97
C LEU A 455 -18.13 3.42 19.65
N THR A 456 -19.16 3.57 20.48
CA THR A 456 -20.43 2.83 20.42
C THR A 456 -21.61 3.80 20.30
N GLY A 457 -22.80 3.27 20.03
CA GLY A 457 -24.03 4.07 19.91
C GLY A 457 -24.19 4.73 18.53
N PRO A 458 -25.25 5.54 18.33
CA PRO A 458 -25.59 6.09 17.02
C PRO A 458 -24.88 7.39 16.67
N ILE A 459 -24.70 7.59 15.36
CA ILE A 459 -24.29 8.89 14.82
C ILE A 459 -25.47 9.85 14.94
N SER A 460 -25.37 10.90 15.77
CA SER A 460 -26.47 11.87 15.98
C SER A 460 -26.72 12.75 14.74
N GLU A 461 -27.98 13.17 14.59
CA GLU A 461 -28.39 14.18 13.61
C GLU A 461 -27.69 15.53 13.78
N SER A 462 -27.24 15.87 14.99
CA SER A 462 -26.56 17.13 15.28
C SER A 462 -25.29 17.30 14.44
N LEU A 463 -24.51 16.22 14.27
CA LEU A 463 -23.35 16.17 13.38
C LEU A 463 -23.76 16.37 11.91
N GLY A 464 -24.90 15.79 11.52
CA GLY A 464 -25.50 15.96 10.19
C GLY A 464 -25.81 17.41 9.81
N ARG A 465 -25.99 18.30 10.80
CA ARG A 465 -26.33 19.72 10.62
C ARG A 465 -25.11 20.63 10.39
N LEU A 466 -23.88 20.12 10.52
CA LEU A 466 -22.65 20.90 10.33
C LEU A 466 -22.46 21.26 8.85
N ARG A 467 -22.68 22.53 8.50
CA ARG A 467 -22.69 23.01 7.10
C ARG A 467 -21.32 23.15 6.47
N LEU A 468 -20.28 23.33 7.28
CA LEU A 468 -18.90 23.51 6.85
C LEU A 468 -18.12 22.20 6.78
N LEU A 469 -18.72 21.08 7.21
CA LEU A 469 -18.05 19.79 7.24
C LEU A 469 -17.76 19.32 5.80
N GLU A 470 -16.48 19.08 5.52
CA GLU A 470 -15.91 18.68 4.24
C GLU A 470 -15.35 17.25 4.31
N VAL A 471 -14.80 16.84 5.45
CA VAL A 471 -14.22 15.51 5.68
C VAL A 471 -14.77 14.94 6.98
N LEU A 472 -15.37 13.76 6.89
CA LEU A 472 -15.81 12.98 8.04
C LEU A 472 -15.29 11.55 7.92
N ASP A 473 -14.46 11.14 8.88
CA ASP A 473 -13.96 9.78 9.00
C ASP A 473 -14.29 9.23 10.38
N LEU A 474 -15.20 8.25 10.40
CA LEU A 474 -15.62 7.52 11.59
C LEU A 474 -15.31 6.02 11.44
N SER A 475 -14.39 5.64 10.55
CA SER A 475 -14.13 4.23 10.24
C SER A 475 -13.61 3.43 11.43
N ASP A 476 -13.67 2.11 11.38
CA ASP A 476 -13.03 1.22 12.36
C ASP A 476 -13.49 1.54 13.79
N ASN A 477 -14.80 1.46 14.02
CA ASN A 477 -15.46 1.72 15.30
C ASN A 477 -16.57 0.69 15.56
N GLN A 478 -17.34 0.86 16.64
CA GLN A 478 -18.49 0.02 16.99
C GLN A 478 -19.82 0.82 16.91
N LEU A 479 -19.87 1.85 16.04
CA LEU A 479 -21.06 2.71 15.90
C LEU A 479 -22.23 1.91 15.34
N SER A 480 -23.43 2.19 15.83
CA SER A 480 -24.65 1.44 15.52
C SER A 480 -25.79 2.36 15.10
N GLY A 481 -26.95 1.80 14.76
CA GLY A 481 -28.11 2.62 14.34
C GLY A 481 -28.01 3.18 12.92
N PRO A 482 -29.00 3.98 12.49
CA PRO A 482 -29.08 4.48 11.13
C PRO A 482 -28.12 5.63 10.85
N ILE A 483 -27.71 5.75 9.58
CA ILE A 483 -26.91 6.89 9.11
C ILE A 483 -27.80 8.15 9.04
N PRO A 484 -27.44 9.27 9.71
CA PRO A 484 -28.22 10.50 9.66
C PRO A 484 -28.07 11.22 8.31
N THR A 485 -28.92 12.21 8.08
CA THR A 485 -28.81 13.08 6.90
C THR A 485 -27.71 14.12 7.10
N PHE A 486 -26.85 14.32 6.11
CA PHE A 486 -25.84 15.38 6.10
C PHE A 486 -26.26 16.53 5.18
N ILE A 487 -26.16 17.77 5.66
CA ILE A 487 -26.46 18.99 4.88
C ILE A 487 -25.20 19.81 4.53
N GLY A 488 -24.03 19.33 4.94
CA GLY A 488 -22.73 19.98 4.72
C GLY A 488 -22.19 19.85 3.30
N LYS A 489 -20.96 20.32 3.10
CA LYS A 489 -20.24 20.26 1.81
C LYS A 489 -19.25 19.09 1.79
N LEU A 490 -19.71 17.92 2.22
CA LEU A 490 -18.86 16.74 2.31
C LEU A 490 -18.21 16.42 0.96
N THR A 491 -16.90 16.27 1.01
CA THR A 491 -16.03 15.80 -0.07
C THR A 491 -15.58 14.36 0.19
N THR A 492 -15.44 14.00 1.47
CA THR A 492 -15.08 12.66 1.93
C THR A 492 -16.01 12.24 3.06
N LEU A 493 -16.64 11.08 2.92
CA LEU A 493 -17.42 10.43 3.96
C LEU A 493 -16.99 8.96 4.07
N VAL A 494 -16.30 8.62 5.15
CA VAL A 494 -15.83 7.27 5.45
C VAL A 494 -16.48 6.82 6.76
N LEU A 495 -17.34 5.81 6.65
CA LEU A 495 -18.06 5.20 7.77
C LEU A 495 -17.83 3.68 7.80
N SER A 496 -16.79 3.20 7.13
CA SER A 496 -16.51 1.78 6.97
C SER A 496 -16.17 1.09 8.29
N ASP A 497 -16.34 -0.24 8.34
CA ASP A 497 -15.98 -1.07 9.49
C ASP A 497 -16.64 -0.59 10.80
N ASN A 498 -17.97 -0.70 10.82
CA ASN A 498 -18.85 -0.32 11.93
C ASN A 498 -20.06 -1.27 12.01
N GLN A 499 -21.02 -0.98 12.89
CA GLN A 499 -22.27 -1.72 13.06
C GLN A 499 -23.52 -0.93 12.59
N LEU A 500 -23.34 0.03 11.66
CA LEU A 500 -24.42 0.90 11.17
C LEU A 500 -25.48 0.08 10.44
N ASN A 501 -26.74 0.42 10.67
CA ASN A 501 -27.90 -0.29 10.12
C ASN A 501 -28.89 0.66 9.43
N GLY A 502 -30.08 0.18 9.08
CA GLY A 502 -31.04 0.97 8.30
C GLY A 502 -30.61 1.12 6.84
N SER A 503 -31.19 2.06 6.12
CA SER A 503 -30.93 2.29 4.69
C SER A 503 -29.96 3.44 4.43
N ILE A 504 -29.25 3.39 3.30
CA ILE A 504 -28.46 4.53 2.81
C ILE A 504 -29.42 5.71 2.54
N PRO A 505 -29.19 6.92 3.10
CA PRO A 505 -30.11 8.04 2.95
C PRO A 505 -30.20 8.56 1.51
N GLU A 506 -31.41 8.74 0.98
CA GLU A 506 -31.66 9.39 -0.33
C GLU A 506 -31.10 10.83 -0.40
N SER A 507 -30.94 11.50 0.74
CA SER A 507 -30.37 12.84 0.82
C SER A 507 -28.89 12.90 0.41
N PHE A 508 -28.18 11.77 0.38
CA PHE A 508 -26.77 11.72 -0.05
C PHE A 508 -26.60 12.22 -1.49
N GLY A 509 -27.61 12.05 -2.35
CA GLY A 509 -27.61 12.61 -3.70
C GLY A 509 -27.58 14.14 -3.78
N SER A 510 -27.68 14.86 -2.66
CA SER A 510 -27.50 16.32 -2.58
C SER A 510 -26.04 16.76 -2.34
N LEU A 511 -25.17 15.85 -1.94
CA LEU A 511 -23.77 16.11 -1.61
C LEU A 511 -22.89 16.19 -2.87
N THR A 512 -23.18 17.08 -3.81
CA THR A 512 -22.56 17.09 -5.15
C THR A 512 -21.04 17.31 -5.18
N ALA A 513 -20.45 17.74 -4.06
CA ALA A 513 -19.01 17.87 -3.86
C ALA A 513 -18.33 16.56 -3.42
N LEU A 514 -19.11 15.51 -3.11
CA LEU A 514 -18.60 14.24 -2.61
C LEU A 514 -17.77 13.54 -3.67
N ARG A 515 -16.55 13.17 -3.27
CA ARG A 515 -15.55 12.47 -4.09
C ARG A 515 -15.34 11.05 -3.61
N TYR A 516 -15.42 10.83 -2.31
CA TYR A 516 -15.17 9.55 -1.67
C TYR A 516 -16.31 9.20 -0.72
N LEU A 517 -17.01 8.10 -1.02
CA LEU A 517 -18.06 7.54 -0.19
C LEU A 517 -17.75 6.08 0.10
N ASP A 518 -17.37 5.79 1.35
CA ASP A 518 -17.11 4.43 1.82
C ASP A 518 -18.02 4.09 3.01
N LEU A 519 -18.91 3.13 2.79
CA LEU A 519 -19.86 2.60 3.78
C LEU A 519 -19.66 1.09 4.00
N SER A 520 -18.48 0.57 3.64
CA SER A 520 -18.22 -0.87 3.59
C SER A 520 -18.17 -1.49 4.98
N PHE A 521 -18.30 -2.82 5.09
CA PHE A 521 -18.27 -3.54 6.37
C PHE A 521 -19.22 -2.94 7.43
N ASN A 522 -20.51 -2.95 7.12
CA ASN A 522 -21.57 -2.49 8.02
C ASN A 522 -22.78 -3.45 7.96
N GLN A 523 -23.89 -3.07 8.60
CA GLN A 523 -25.15 -3.81 8.62
C GLN A 523 -26.25 -3.07 7.83
N LEU A 524 -25.88 -2.29 6.81
CA LEU A 524 -26.83 -1.50 6.02
C LEU A 524 -27.75 -2.39 5.18
N THR A 525 -29.03 -2.06 5.20
CA THR A 525 -30.12 -2.80 4.54
C THR A 525 -30.86 -1.91 3.53
N GLY A 526 -31.81 -2.48 2.79
CA GLY A 526 -32.56 -1.73 1.78
C GLY A 526 -31.75 -1.54 0.50
N HIS A 527 -32.21 -0.61 -0.34
CA HIS A 527 -31.72 -0.44 -1.71
C HIS A 527 -30.64 0.64 -1.78
N VAL A 528 -29.77 0.56 -2.80
CA VAL A 528 -28.87 1.66 -3.15
C VAL A 528 -29.68 2.81 -3.76
N PRO A 529 -29.68 4.03 -3.18
CA PRO A 529 -30.49 5.16 -3.63
C PRO A 529 -30.21 5.59 -5.07
N THR A 530 -31.27 5.88 -5.83
CA THR A 530 -31.11 6.39 -7.21
C THR A 530 -30.52 7.79 -7.26
N SER A 531 -30.70 8.58 -6.19
CA SER A 531 -30.18 9.94 -6.06
C SER A 531 -28.64 10.01 -6.11
N LEU A 532 -27.92 8.94 -5.77
CA LEU A 532 -26.46 8.88 -5.84
C LEU A 532 -25.93 9.11 -7.25
N GLY A 533 -26.72 8.84 -8.29
CA GLY A 533 -26.37 9.18 -9.68
C GLY A 533 -26.21 10.68 -9.98
N ARG A 534 -26.52 11.57 -9.03
CA ARG A 534 -26.29 13.02 -9.12
C ARG A 534 -24.88 13.44 -8.74
N LEU A 535 -24.10 12.55 -8.12
CA LEU A 535 -22.80 12.86 -7.53
C LEU A 535 -21.67 12.85 -8.58
N VAL A 536 -21.73 13.73 -9.57
CA VAL A 536 -20.83 13.71 -10.74
C VAL A 536 -19.33 13.83 -10.43
N SER A 537 -18.98 14.32 -9.24
CA SER A 537 -17.60 14.42 -8.73
C SER A 537 -17.10 13.15 -8.03
N LEU A 538 -17.96 12.12 -7.89
CA LEU A 538 -17.67 10.92 -7.12
C LEU A 538 -16.63 10.08 -7.85
N LYS A 539 -15.53 9.78 -7.16
CA LYS A 539 -14.40 8.97 -7.65
C LYS A 539 -14.40 7.56 -7.07
N LEU A 540 -14.81 7.42 -5.80
CA LEU A 540 -14.93 6.14 -5.12
C LEU A 540 -16.34 5.99 -4.56
N PHE A 541 -16.98 4.89 -4.91
CA PHE A 541 -18.21 4.42 -4.28
C PHE A 541 -18.01 2.99 -3.78
N SER A 542 -18.02 2.83 -2.46
CA SER A 542 -17.84 1.54 -1.80
C SER A 542 -18.94 1.26 -0.78
N VAL A 543 -19.58 0.11 -0.92
CA VAL A 543 -20.62 -0.41 0.00
C VAL A 543 -20.44 -1.91 0.25
N TYR A 544 -19.24 -2.43 0.04
CA TYR A 544 -19.02 -3.88 0.09
C TYR A 544 -19.23 -4.44 1.51
N SER A 545 -19.58 -5.72 1.60
CA SER A 545 -19.90 -6.36 2.89
C SER A 545 -21.01 -5.64 3.67
N ASN A 546 -22.20 -5.56 3.06
CA ASN A 546 -23.42 -5.11 3.71
C ASN A 546 -24.61 -6.01 3.32
N PRO A 547 -25.69 -6.10 4.10
CA PRO A 547 -26.92 -6.79 3.69
C PRO A 547 -27.83 -5.95 2.76
N LEU A 548 -27.29 -5.14 1.84
CA LEU A 548 -28.10 -4.35 0.90
C LEU A 548 -28.83 -5.25 -0.10
N ASN A 549 -30.05 -4.87 -0.48
CA ASN A 549 -30.92 -5.67 -1.33
C ASN A 549 -31.53 -4.86 -2.49
N GLY A 550 -32.32 -5.55 -3.31
CA GLY A 550 -32.96 -4.98 -4.48
C GLY A 550 -32.02 -4.66 -5.64
N THR A 551 -32.50 -3.87 -6.60
CA THR A 551 -31.78 -3.60 -7.85
C THR A 551 -30.73 -2.52 -7.70
N PHE A 552 -29.56 -2.73 -8.31
CA PHE A 552 -28.55 -1.69 -8.44
C PHE A 552 -29.04 -0.57 -9.38
N PRO A 553 -28.95 0.72 -9.00
CA PRO A 553 -29.58 1.79 -9.77
C PRO A 553 -28.79 2.16 -11.04
N VAL A 554 -29.50 2.21 -12.18
CA VAL A 554 -28.96 2.64 -13.49
C VAL A 554 -28.39 4.07 -13.46
N SER A 555 -28.87 4.92 -12.55
CA SER A 555 -28.41 6.30 -12.41
C SER A 555 -26.91 6.42 -12.08
N ILE A 556 -26.30 5.37 -11.49
CA ILE A 556 -24.84 5.31 -11.28
C ILE A 556 -24.08 5.41 -12.60
N GLY A 557 -24.67 4.95 -13.71
CA GLY A 557 -24.08 5.09 -15.05
C GLY A 557 -23.89 6.53 -15.53
N GLN A 558 -24.29 7.54 -14.75
CA GLN A 558 -24.05 8.96 -15.02
C GLN A 558 -22.74 9.52 -14.42
N LEU A 559 -22.05 8.77 -13.55
CA LEU A 559 -20.91 9.27 -12.77
C LEU A 559 -19.61 9.28 -13.58
N THR A 560 -19.33 10.37 -14.30
CA THR A 560 -18.21 10.46 -15.26
C THR A 560 -16.82 10.39 -14.65
N GLU A 561 -16.67 10.75 -13.37
CA GLU A 561 -15.38 10.72 -12.65
C GLU A 561 -15.16 9.43 -11.84
N LEU A 562 -16.11 8.50 -11.84
CA LEU A 562 -16.05 7.29 -11.02
C LEU A 562 -14.91 6.37 -11.48
N ARG A 563 -14.00 6.05 -10.57
CA ARG A 563 -12.82 5.19 -10.78
C ARG A 563 -12.98 3.84 -10.09
N TYR A 564 -13.58 3.85 -8.90
CA TYR A 564 -13.76 2.68 -8.05
C TYR A 564 -15.26 2.46 -7.79
N LEU A 565 -15.77 1.32 -8.27
CA LEU A 565 -17.13 0.86 -7.98
C LEU A 565 -17.04 -0.50 -7.29
N VAL A 566 -17.28 -0.51 -5.98
CA VAL A 566 -17.07 -1.67 -5.11
C VAL A 566 -18.34 -1.97 -4.32
N ILE A 567 -19.11 -2.96 -4.79
CA ILE A 567 -20.45 -3.30 -4.27
C ILE A 567 -20.59 -4.79 -3.92
N TYR A 568 -19.47 -5.49 -3.81
CA TYR A 568 -19.47 -6.93 -3.61
C TYR A 568 -19.92 -7.37 -2.22
N ASN A 569 -20.19 -8.67 -2.06
CA ASN A 569 -20.65 -9.27 -0.80
C ASN A 569 -21.89 -8.56 -0.22
N ASN A 570 -22.93 -8.47 -1.04
CA ASN A 570 -24.23 -7.92 -0.69
C ASN A 570 -25.36 -8.90 -1.08
N SER A 571 -26.62 -8.49 -0.87
CA SER A 571 -27.82 -9.23 -1.31
C SER A 571 -28.49 -8.58 -2.53
N LEU A 572 -27.72 -7.87 -3.36
CA LEU A 572 -28.25 -7.19 -4.54
C LEU A 572 -28.78 -8.21 -5.56
N GLU A 573 -29.87 -7.84 -6.23
CA GLU A 573 -30.56 -8.68 -7.20
C GLU A 573 -30.93 -7.90 -8.47
N GLY A 574 -31.52 -8.62 -9.44
CA GLY A 574 -31.87 -8.04 -10.73
C GLY A 574 -30.74 -8.13 -11.75
N VAL A 575 -30.81 -7.25 -12.75
CA VAL A 575 -30.01 -7.36 -13.97
C VAL A 575 -29.13 -6.13 -14.16
N ILE A 576 -27.82 -6.35 -14.21
CA ILE A 576 -26.85 -5.35 -14.64
C ILE A 576 -26.75 -5.38 -16.16
N THR A 577 -27.07 -4.24 -16.77
CA THR A 577 -26.98 -3.96 -18.21
C THR A 577 -25.97 -2.84 -18.49
N GLU A 578 -25.69 -2.61 -19.77
CA GLU A 578 -24.80 -1.55 -20.27
C GLU A 578 -25.17 -0.16 -19.78
N ALA A 579 -26.45 0.08 -19.47
CA ALA A 579 -26.94 1.36 -18.99
C ALA A 579 -26.30 1.78 -17.66
N HIS A 580 -25.97 0.82 -16.79
CA HIS A 580 -25.29 1.07 -15.51
C HIS A 580 -23.86 1.60 -15.68
N PHE A 581 -23.32 1.49 -16.89
CA PHE A 581 -21.93 1.79 -17.23
C PHE A 581 -21.79 2.89 -18.28
N ALA A 582 -22.91 3.47 -18.74
CA ALA A 582 -22.99 4.23 -20.00
C ALA A 582 -22.01 5.41 -20.09
N LYS A 583 -21.77 6.16 -19.01
CA LYS A 583 -20.86 7.31 -18.97
C LYS A 583 -19.62 7.12 -18.09
N LEU A 584 -19.36 5.90 -17.60
CA LEU A 584 -18.29 5.63 -16.65
C LEU A 584 -16.90 5.56 -17.32
N SER A 585 -16.50 6.55 -18.10
CA SER A 585 -15.27 6.50 -18.91
C SER A 585 -13.98 6.42 -18.09
N MET A 586 -14.03 6.83 -16.81
CA MET A 586 -12.88 6.81 -15.89
C MET A 586 -12.81 5.54 -15.03
N LEU A 587 -13.72 4.56 -15.22
CA LEU A 587 -13.78 3.37 -14.36
C LEU A 587 -12.55 2.49 -14.51
N LYS A 588 -11.97 2.08 -13.38
CA LYS A 588 -10.73 1.29 -13.29
C LYS A 588 -10.88 0.01 -12.50
N TYR A 589 -11.67 0.05 -11.44
CA TYR A 589 -11.88 -1.04 -10.49
C TYR A 589 -13.37 -1.32 -10.40
N LEU A 590 -13.75 -2.55 -10.75
CA LEU A 590 -15.14 -3.01 -10.72
C LEU A 590 -15.25 -4.28 -9.89
N GLY A 591 -15.89 -4.18 -8.72
CA GLY A 591 -16.14 -5.32 -7.83
C GLY A 591 -17.63 -5.47 -7.59
N ILE A 592 -18.24 -6.50 -8.17
CA ILE A 592 -19.67 -6.81 -8.02
C ILE A 592 -19.91 -8.23 -7.48
N ASP A 593 -18.84 -8.92 -7.09
CA ASP A 593 -18.86 -10.33 -6.73
C ASP A 593 -19.72 -10.63 -5.50
N SER A 594 -19.94 -11.92 -5.24
CA SER A 594 -20.64 -12.38 -4.04
C SER A 594 -22.07 -11.83 -3.89
N ASN A 595 -22.71 -11.43 -5.00
CA ASN A 595 -24.13 -11.07 -5.12
C ASN A 595 -24.86 -12.14 -5.95
N SER A 596 -25.18 -13.28 -5.33
CA SER A 596 -25.63 -14.51 -6.02
C SER A 596 -26.92 -14.38 -6.86
N LYS A 597 -27.76 -13.36 -6.59
CA LYS A 597 -28.98 -13.07 -7.33
C LYS A 597 -28.78 -12.05 -8.45
N LEU A 598 -27.62 -11.39 -8.50
CA LEU A 598 -27.28 -10.41 -9.51
C LEU A 598 -26.92 -11.12 -10.81
N THR A 599 -27.52 -10.64 -11.89
CA THR A 599 -27.33 -11.19 -13.23
C THR A 599 -26.62 -10.16 -14.09
N PHE A 600 -25.45 -10.50 -14.60
CA PHE A 600 -24.71 -9.66 -15.54
C PHE A 600 -25.14 -10.03 -16.96
N ASN A 601 -25.99 -9.20 -17.57
CA ASN A 601 -26.56 -9.42 -18.90
C ASN A 601 -26.26 -8.24 -19.81
N VAL A 602 -25.17 -8.36 -20.56
CA VAL A 602 -24.75 -7.39 -21.57
C VAL A 602 -24.69 -8.05 -22.94
N SER A 603 -24.92 -7.25 -23.97
CA SER A 603 -24.78 -7.61 -25.37
C SER A 603 -23.36 -8.08 -25.69
N ARG A 604 -23.26 -9.08 -26.56
CA ARG A 604 -21.97 -9.57 -27.08
C ARG A 604 -21.20 -8.50 -27.87
N GLU A 605 -21.91 -7.52 -28.43
CA GLU A 605 -21.30 -6.42 -29.18
C GLU A 605 -20.98 -5.19 -28.32
N TRP A 606 -21.29 -5.23 -27.01
CA TRP A 606 -21.03 -4.11 -26.13
C TRP A 606 -19.53 -3.78 -26.06
N LYS A 607 -19.24 -2.48 -26.16
CA LYS A 607 -17.93 -1.89 -25.98
C LYS A 607 -18.03 -0.90 -24.81
N PRO A 608 -17.56 -1.27 -23.61
CA PRO A 608 -17.59 -0.36 -22.47
C PRO A 608 -16.75 0.89 -22.74
N PRO A 609 -17.13 2.06 -22.17
CA PRO A 609 -16.42 3.32 -22.38
C PRO A 609 -15.12 3.43 -21.57
N PHE A 610 -14.67 2.36 -20.91
CA PHE A 610 -13.59 2.36 -19.93
C PHE A 610 -12.53 1.28 -20.18
N GLN A 611 -11.42 1.38 -19.45
CA GLN A 611 -10.33 0.41 -19.41
C GLN A 611 -10.03 0.01 -17.97
N LEU A 612 -10.56 -1.15 -17.58
CA LEU A 612 -10.37 -1.74 -16.26
C LEU A 612 -8.93 -2.21 -16.06
N ILE A 613 -8.47 -2.07 -14.82
CA ILE A 613 -7.23 -2.66 -14.29
C ILE A 613 -7.58 -3.91 -13.49
N TRP A 614 -8.67 -3.84 -12.72
CA TRP A 614 -9.15 -4.89 -11.84
C TRP A 614 -10.65 -5.09 -12.04
N ALA A 615 -11.05 -6.36 -12.19
CA ALA A 615 -12.45 -6.73 -12.32
C ALA A 615 -12.74 -8.03 -11.56
N ASP A 616 -13.69 -7.97 -10.62
CA ASP A 616 -14.21 -9.13 -9.91
C ASP A 616 -15.73 -9.23 -10.09
N LEU A 617 -16.13 -10.26 -10.84
CA LEU A 617 -17.53 -10.62 -11.06
C LEU A 617 -17.82 -12.02 -10.52
N SER A 618 -17.00 -12.51 -9.59
CA SER A 618 -17.11 -13.88 -9.07
C SER A 618 -18.45 -14.11 -8.37
N SER A 619 -18.98 -15.33 -8.44
CA SER A 619 -20.29 -15.69 -7.87
C SER A 619 -21.49 -14.87 -8.38
N SER A 620 -21.34 -14.13 -9.48
CA SER A 620 -22.45 -13.47 -10.19
C SER A 620 -22.92 -14.29 -11.39
N LYS A 621 -24.20 -14.19 -11.79
CA LYS A 621 -24.70 -14.93 -12.96
C LYS A 621 -24.34 -14.20 -14.25
N VAL A 622 -23.30 -14.64 -14.95
CA VAL A 622 -22.93 -14.10 -16.26
C VAL A 622 -23.73 -14.80 -17.36
N ILE A 623 -24.56 -14.03 -18.07
CA ILE A 623 -25.35 -14.55 -19.21
C ILE A 623 -24.52 -14.42 -20.50
N ASN A 624 -24.76 -15.32 -21.45
CA ASN A 624 -24.15 -15.35 -22.80
C ASN A 624 -22.76 -16.01 -22.93
N GLY A 625 -22.32 -16.79 -21.95
CA GLY A 625 -21.04 -17.51 -22.00
C GLY A 625 -19.86 -16.61 -21.60
N PHE A 626 -18.69 -16.83 -22.19
CA PHE A 626 -17.49 -16.04 -21.86
C PHE A 626 -17.69 -14.55 -22.25
N PRO A 627 -17.46 -13.57 -21.33
CA PRO A 627 -17.77 -12.17 -21.59
C PRO A 627 -17.00 -11.58 -22.77
N GLN A 628 -17.71 -11.19 -23.84
CA GLN A 628 -17.09 -10.72 -25.08
C GLN A 628 -16.49 -9.32 -24.97
N TRP A 629 -17.02 -8.47 -24.10
CA TRP A 629 -16.54 -7.10 -23.90
C TRP A 629 -15.10 -7.04 -23.37
N LEU A 630 -14.61 -8.11 -22.72
CA LEU A 630 -13.23 -8.25 -22.25
C LEU A 630 -12.21 -8.09 -23.39
N ARG A 631 -12.59 -8.40 -24.64
CA ARG A 631 -11.73 -8.19 -25.84
C ARG A 631 -11.25 -6.75 -26.00
N THR A 632 -11.93 -5.80 -25.37
CA THR A 632 -11.61 -4.36 -25.44
C THR A 632 -10.71 -3.89 -24.30
N GLN A 633 -10.50 -4.69 -23.26
CA GLN A 633 -9.80 -4.31 -22.03
C GLN A 633 -8.30 -4.60 -22.17
N LYS A 634 -7.51 -3.55 -22.45
CA LYS A 634 -6.07 -3.66 -22.70
C LYS A 634 -5.19 -3.40 -21.48
N LYS A 635 -5.77 -2.85 -20.40
CA LYS A 635 -5.07 -2.52 -19.15
C LYS A 635 -5.35 -3.51 -18.01
N LEU A 636 -6.07 -4.59 -18.30
CA LEU A 636 -6.54 -5.54 -17.30
C LEU A 636 -5.35 -6.33 -16.72
N LYS A 637 -5.14 -6.20 -15.41
CA LYS A 637 -4.11 -6.93 -14.66
C LYS A 637 -4.72 -8.03 -13.81
N GLU A 638 -5.96 -7.85 -13.36
CA GLU A 638 -6.65 -8.82 -12.53
C GLU A 638 -8.08 -9.03 -13.01
N LEU A 639 -8.43 -10.30 -13.21
CA LEU A 639 -9.76 -10.73 -13.63
C LEU A 639 -10.19 -11.93 -12.82
N ARG A 640 -11.27 -11.77 -12.07
CA ARG A 640 -11.93 -12.86 -11.36
C ARG A 640 -13.35 -13.07 -11.87
N LEU A 641 -13.59 -14.27 -12.35
CA LEU A 641 -14.86 -14.77 -12.89
C LEU A 641 -15.20 -16.13 -12.28
N SER A 642 -14.72 -16.39 -11.05
CA SER A 642 -14.95 -17.66 -10.39
C SER A 642 -16.43 -17.88 -10.11
N ASN A 643 -16.93 -19.11 -10.22
CA ASN A 643 -18.32 -19.43 -9.86
C ASN A 643 -19.39 -18.58 -10.59
N ALA A 644 -19.13 -18.19 -11.85
CA ALA A 644 -19.98 -17.29 -12.61
C ALA A 644 -20.96 -18.00 -13.59
N ASN A 645 -21.03 -19.34 -13.51
CA ASN A 645 -21.82 -20.23 -14.38
C ASN A 645 -21.48 -20.05 -15.88
N ILE A 646 -20.23 -19.70 -16.19
CA ILE A 646 -19.74 -19.53 -17.56
C ILE A 646 -19.60 -20.91 -18.21
N THR A 647 -20.06 -21.01 -19.46
CA THR A 647 -20.08 -22.26 -20.24
C THR A 647 -19.32 -22.12 -21.56
N GLY A 648 -18.92 -23.25 -22.13
CA GLY A 648 -18.28 -23.33 -23.46
C GLY A 648 -16.77 -23.13 -23.41
N PRO A 649 -16.10 -23.11 -24.58
CA PRO A 649 -14.65 -22.98 -24.65
C PRO A 649 -14.16 -21.55 -24.45
N LEU A 650 -12.89 -21.42 -24.05
CA LEU A 650 -12.18 -20.13 -24.07
C LEU A 650 -12.18 -19.56 -25.50
N PRO A 651 -12.60 -18.30 -25.72
CA PRO A 651 -12.63 -17.72 -27.07
C PRO A 651 -11.24 -17.60 -27.71
N THR A 652 -11.16 -17.75 -29.04
CA THR A 652 -9.87 -17.68 -29.77
C THR A 652 -9.18 -16.32 -29.69
N TRP A 653 -9.94 -15.24 -29.55
CA TRP A 653 -9.40 -13.90 -29.36
C TRP A 653 -8.74 -13.70 -27.99
N PHE A 654 -9.08 -14.53 -26.98
CA PHE A 654 -8.53 -14.41 -25.63
C PHE A 654 -7.01 -14.58 -25.61
N ARG A 655 -6.48 -15.42 -26.50
CA ARG A 655 -5.03 -15.63 -26.69
C ARG A 655 -4.28 -14.35 -27.08
N LYS A 656 -4.96 -13.39 -27.73
CA LYS A 656 -4.37 -12.13 -28.21
C LYS A 656 -4.49 -11.00 -27.19
N MET A 657 -5.16 -11.23 -26.05
CA MET A 657 -5.19 -10.25 -24.98
C MET A 657 -3.81 -10.13 -24.33
N PRO A 658 -3.48 -8.96 -23.73
CA PRO A 658 -2.38 -8.86 -22.79
C PRO A 658 -2.50 -9.94 -21.71
N VAL A 659 -1.35 -10.44 -21.24
CA VAL A 659 -1.31 -11.39 -20.13
C VAL A 659 -1.90 -10.70 -18.89
N VAL A 660 -2.88 -11.37 -18.28
CA VAL A 660 -3.50 -10.95 -17.02
C VAL A 660 -2.69 -11.58 -15.89
N ASP A 661 -2.21 -10.75 -14.97
CA ASP A 661 -1.36 -11.15 -13.85
C ASP A 661 -2.08 -12.17 -12.97
N PHE A 662 -3.28 -11.82 -12.52
CA PHE A 662 -4.16 -12.67 -11.73
C PHE A 662 -5.42 -13.02 -12.53
N LEU A 663 -5.52 -14.27 -12.97
CA LEU A 663 -6.67 -14.77 -13.73
C LEU A 663 -7.34 -15.93 -12.99
N ASP A 664 -8.56 -15.68 -12.51
CA ASP A 664 -9.39 -16.69 -11.86
C ASP A 664 -10.65 -16.97 -12.69
N LEU A 665 -10.71 -18.15 -13.29
CA LEU A 665 -11.88 -18.68 -14.01
C LEU A 665 -12.40 -19.97 -13.35
N SER A 666 -12.05 -20.22 -12.09
CA SER A 666 -12.38 -21.45 -11.37
C SER A 666 -13.89 -21.65 -11.15
N HIS A 667 -14.31 -22.86 -10.81
CA HIS A 667 -15.69 -23.19 -10.48
C HIS A 667 -16.71 -22.83 -11.58
N ASN A 668 -16.36 -23.07 -12.84
CA ASN A 668 -17.23 -22.81 -13.99
C ASN A 668 -17.51 -24.10 -14.78
N LYS A 669 -18.13 -23.95 -15.96
CA LYS A 669 -18.41 -25.04 -16.90
C LYS A 669 -17.64 -24.81 -18.21
N LEU A 670 -16.43 -24.24 -18.11
CA LEU A 670 -15.57 -24.01 -19.27
C LEU A 670 -15.00 -25.33 -19.79
N SER A 671 -14.94 -25.50 -21.10
CA SER A 671 -14.57 -26.76 -21.75
C SER A 671 -13.53 -26.59 -22.87
N GLY A 672 -13.05 -27.68 -23.47
CA GLY A 672 -12.12 -27.63 -24.60
C GLY A 672 -10.66 -27.38 -24.18
N PRO A 673 -9.81 -26.87 -25.10
CA PRO A 673 -8.39 -26.71 -24.85
C PRO A 673 -8.02 -25.42 -24.10
N LEU A 674 -6.90 -25.47 -23.37
CA LEU A 674 -6.25 -24.31 -22.75
C LEU A 674 -5.42 -23.45 -23.73
N THR A 675 -5.38 -23.83 -25.02
CA THR A 675 -4.55 -23.16 -26.05
C THR A 675 -4.90 -21.69 -26.30
N ASN A 676 -6.08 -21.27 -25.87
CA ASN A 676 -6.57 -19.90 -26.04
C ASN A 676 -6.25 -18.98 -24.84
N LEU A 677 -5.51 -19.45 -23.83
CA LEU A 677 -5.02 -18.59 -22.75
C LEU A 677 -4.01 -17.56 -23.29
N PRO A 678 -4.02 -16.32 -22.79
CA PRO A 678 -2.99 -15.33 -23.08
C PRO A 678 -1.68 -15.77 -22.42
N ASN A 679 -0.76 -16.26 -23.24
CA ASN A 679 0.51 -16.85 -22.79
C ASN A 679 1.72 -16.16 -23.41
N GLU A 680 1.54 -15.15 -24.27
CA GLU A 680 2.67 -14.37 -24.77
C GLU A 680 3.08 -13.37 -23.70
N GLY A 681 4.03 -13.78 -22.85
CA GLY A 681 4.60 -12.93 -21.82
C GLY A 681 5.00 -11.58 -22.40
N SER A 682 4.47 -10.50 -21.83
CA SER A 682 5.24 -9.27 -21.78
C SER A 682 6.53 -9.63 -21.04
N GLY A 683 7.71 -9.41 -21.62
CA GLY A 683 9.01 -9.70 -20.98
C GLY A 683 9.29 -8.85 -19.73
N ASP A 684 8.25 -8.38 -19.06
CA ASP A 684 8.27 -7.52 -17.90
C ASP A 684 8.11 -8.37 -16.64
N ASN A 685 9.23 -8.90 -16.16
CA ASN A 685 9.39 -9.48 -14.82
C ASN A 685 9.33 -8.37 -13.75
N HIS A 686 8.27 -7.57 -13.73
CA HIS A 686 8.23 -6.36 -12.93
C HIS A 686 7.44 -6.53 -11.65
N PHE A 687 8.11 -6.14 -10.56
CA PHE A 687 7.60 -5.86 -9.21
C PHE A 687 6.51 -4.77 -9.23
N ASN A 688 5.37 -5.04 -9.86
CA ASN A 688 4.12 -4.49 -9.39
C ASN A 688 3.65 -5.45 -8.30
N GLY A 689 3.25 -5.00 -7.12
CA GLY A 689 2.84 -5.86 -5.99
C GLY A 689 1.58 -6.72 -6.24
N HIS A 690 1.31 -7.13 -7.48
CA HIS A 690 0.23 -8.03 -7.87
C HIS A 690 0.76 -9.46 -8.03
N PHE A 691 0.11 -10.39 -7.34
CA PHE A 691 0.36 -11.82 -7.44
C PHE A 691 0.13 -12.34 -8.87
N LYS A 692 1.04 -13.18 -9.37
CA LYS A 692 0.91 -13.80 -10.70
C LYS A 692 0.26 -15.18 -10.58
N ALA A 693 -1.06 -15.25 -10.75
CA ALA A 693 -1.83 -16.47 -10.51
C ALA A 693 -2.73 -16.85 -11.69
N LEU A 694 -2.85 -18.17 -11.91
CA LEU A 694 -3.78 -18.76 -12.86
C LEU A 694 -4.60 -19.85 -12.15
N PHE A 695 -5.88 -19.57 -11.92
CA PHE A 695 -6.83 -20.46 -11.27
C PHE A 695 -7.91 -20.90 -12.27
N LEU A 696 -7.89 -22.18 -12.65
CA LEU A 696 -8.83 -22.79 -13.60
C LEU A 696 -9.50 -24.05 -13.03
N GLN A 697 -9.36 -24.30 -11.73
CA GLN A 697 -9.89 -25.49 -11.08
C GLN A 697 -11.41 -25.59 -11.16
N ASP A 698 -11.94 -26.81 -11.03
CA ASP A 698 -13.39 -27.09 -11.13
C ASP A 698 -14.00 -26.59 -12.45
N ASN A 699 -13.51 -27.14 -13.55
CA ASN A 699 -14.01 -26.89 -14.91
C ASN A 699 -14.08 -28.20 -15.72
N LEU A 700 -14.34 -28.11 -17.02
CA LEU A 700 -14.48 -29.23 -17.96
C LEU A 700 -13.38 -29.25 -19.04
N PHE A 701 -12.23 -28.63 -18.80
CA PHE A 701 -11.11 -28.65 -19.75
C PHE A 701 -10.61 -30.08 -19.95
N ASN A 702 -10.47 -30.52 -21.21
CA ASN A 702 -10.38 -31.95 -21.55
C ASN A 702 -9.26 -32.35 -22.52
N GLU A 703 -8.37 -31.42 -22.86
CA GLU A 703 -7.18 -31.68 -23.69
C GLU A 703 -5.89 -31.63 -22.84
N SER A 704 -4.73 -31.70 -23.49
CA SER A 704 -3.43 -31.60 -22.81
C SER A 704 -3.10 -30.19 -22.33
N ILE A 705 -2.27 -30.09 -21.29
CA ILE A 705 -1.66 -28.81 -20.87
C ILE A 705 -0.76 -28.32 -22.02
N PRO A 706 -1.04 -27.15 -22.62
CA PRO A 706 -0.32 -26.70 -23.81
C PRO A 706 1.07 -26.18 -23.45
N ILE A 707 2.07 -26.50 -24.27
CA ILE A 707 3.45 -26.03 -24.08
C ILE A 707 3.56 -24.49 -24.14
N SER A 708 2.57 -23.81 -24.73
CA SER A 708 2.51 -22.36 -24.72
C SER A 708 2.40 -21.78 -23.31
N LEU A 709 1.82 -22.50 -22.34
CA LEU A 709 1.72 -22.03 -20.95
C LEU A 709 3.10 -21.78 -20.33
N CYS A 710 4.11 -22.55 -20.75
CA CYS A 710 5.49 -22.38 -20.31
C CYS A 710 6.14 -21.07 -20.75
N ARG A 711 5.47 -20.27 -21.60
CA ARG A 711 5.91 -18.90 -21.92
C ARG A 711 5.60 -17.91 -20.79
N ARG A 712 4.73 -18.24 -19.83
CA ARG A 712 4.46 -17.44 -18.62
C ARG A 712 5.48 -17.73 -17.52
N THR A 713 6.76 -17.41 -17.75
CA THR A 713 7.84 -17.67 -16.79
C THR A 713 7.70 -16.90 -15.47
N ASP A 714 6.83 -15.89 -15.45
CA ASP A 714 6.48 -15.03 -14.33
C ASP A 714 5.45 -15.64 -13.36
N LEU A 715 4.78 -16.74 -13.74
CA LEU A 715 3.68 -17.31 -12.97
C LEU A 715 4.14 -17.86 -11.61
N GLU A 716 3.44 -17.48 -10.55
CA GLU A 716 3.73 -17.87 -9.16
C GLU A 716 2.79 -18.98 -8.66
N PHE A 717 1.53 -18.95 -9.11
CA PHE A 717 0.50 -19.92 -8.73
C PHE A 717 -0.19 -20.49 -9.96
N LEU A 718 -0.24 -21.81 -10.04
CA LEU A 718 -0.97 -22.55 -11.07
C LEU A 718 -1.90 -23.59 -10.43
N ASP A 719 -3.21 -23.42 -10.62
CA ASP A 719 -4.21 -24.43 -10.26
C ASP A 719 -5.05 -24.82 -11.48
N LEU A 720 -4.86 -26.08 -11.92
CA LEU A 720 -5.63 -26.74 -12.98
C LEU A 720 -6.40 -27.94 -12.43
N SER A 721 -6.55 -28.05 -11.11
CA SER A 721 -7.15 -29.21 -10.46
C SER A 721 -8.62 -29.43 -10.83
N ARG A 722 -9.14 -30.65 -10.64
CA ARG A 722 -10.55 -31.00 -10.85
C ARG A 722 -11.05 -30.61 -12.25
N ASN A 723 -10.32 -31.09 -13.25
CA ASN A 723 -10.65 -30.95 -14.67
C ASN A 723 -10.64 -32.34 -15.35
N ARG A 724 -10.64 -32.38 -16.69
CA ARG A 724 -10.53 -33.62 -17.48
C ARG A 724 -9.25 -33.64 -18.32
N LEU A 725 -8.22 -32.92 -17.90
CA LEU A 725 -6.97 -32.75 -18.67
C LEU A 725 -6.28 -34.10 -18.90
N THR A 726 -5.70 -34.27 -20.08
CA THR A 726 -5.09 -35.54 -20.53
C THR A 726 -3.63 -35.33 -20.95
N GLY A 727 -2.94 -36.39 -21.38
CA GLY A 727 -1.56 -36.30 -21.89
C GLY A 727 -0.51 -36.14 -20.79
N ARG A 728 0.70 -35.74 -21.17
CA ARG A 728 1.85 -35.59 -20.25
C ARG A 728 1.91 -34.19 -19.67
N ILE A 729 2.49 -34.07 -18.47
CA ILE A 729 2.81 -32.76 -17.90
C ILE A 729 4.02 -32.18 -18.66
N PRO A 730 3.96 -30.95 -19.19
CA PRO A 730 5.07 -30.36 -19.92
C PRO A 730 6.31 -30.16 -19.02
N GLU A 731 7.46 -30.65 -19.48
CA GLU A 731 8.74 -30.58 -18.74
C GLU A 731 9.16 -29.14 -18.40
N CYS A 732 8.82 -28.20 -19.28
CA CYS A 732 9.13 -26.79 -19.10
C CYS A 732 8.48 -26.14 -17.87
N LEU A 733 7.42 -26.73 -17.29
CA LEU A 733 6.82 -26.23 -16.04
C LEU A 733 7.80 -26.30 -14.86
N GLY A 734 8.74 -27.25 -14.85
CA GLY A 734 9.81 -27.30 -13.84
C GLY A 734 10.88 -26.24 -14.01
N ASN A 735 11.01 -25.65 -15.20
CA ASN A 735 12.00 -24.60 -15.46
C ASN A 735 11.48 -23.19 -15.11
N MET A 736 10.25 -23.07 -14.59
CA MET A 736 9.64 -21.80 -14.22
C MET A 736 10.14 -21.35 -12.85
N GLN A 737 11.06 -20.38 -12.85
CA GLN A 737 11.75 -19.93 -11.63
C GLN A 737 10.80 -19.27 -10.60
N SER A 738 9.72 -18.63 -11.06
CA SER A 738 8.79 -17.91 -10.18
C SER A 738 7.68 -18.78 -9.60
N LEU A 739 7.50 -20.02 -10.07
CA LEU A 739 6.37 -20.86 -9.67
C LEU A 739 6.61 -21.41 -8.25
N TYR A 740 5.70 -21.14 -7.32
CA TYR A 740 5.77 -21.63 -5.94
C TYR A 740 4.73 -22.71 -5.66
N THR A 741 3.57 -22.65 -6.32
CA THR A 741 2.48 -23.60 -6.13
C THR A 741 2.01 -24.17 -7.46
N MET A 742 1.98 -25.51 -7.53
CA MET A 742 1.48 -26.26 -8.68
C MET A 742 0.42 -27.28 -8.22
N GLN A 743 -0.83 -27.05 -8.61
CA GLN A 743 -1.96 -27.93 -8.31
C GLN A 743 -2.56 -28.47 -9.62
N LEU A 744 -2.36 -29.76 -9.89
CA LEU A 744 -2.85 -30.46 -11.09
C LEU A 744 -3.74 -31.67 -10.72
N SER A 745 -4.19 -31.76 -9.48
CA SER A 745 -4.88 -32.93 -8.96
C SER A 745 -6.24 -33.18 -9.58
N SER A 746 -6.74 -34.42 -9.49
CA SER A 746 -8.06 -34.83 -10.01
C SER A 746 -8.23 -34.53 -11.51
N ASN A 747 -7.33 -35.08 -12.32
CA ASN A 747 -7.34 -34.98 -13.78
C ASN A 747 -7.12 -36.38 -14.40
N GLN A 748 -6.82 -36.44 -15.71
CA GLN A 748 -6.48 -37.68 -16.43
C GLN A 748 -5.04 -37.62 -17.00
N LEU A 749 -4.14 -36.87 -16.35
CA LEU A 749 -2.75 -36.72 -16.78
C LEU A 749 -2.01 -38.05 -16.66
N SER A 750 -1.12 -38.33 -17.60
CA SER A 750 -0.46 -39.63 -17.80
C SER A 750 1.01 -39.48 -18.16
N GLY A 751 1.76 -40.58 -18.16
CA GLY A 751 3.20 -40.55 -18.38
C GLY A 751 3.99 -40.46 -17.07
N VAL A 752 5.28 -40.17 -17.18
CA VAL A 752 6.22 -40.13 -16.05
C VAL A 752 6.39 -38.72 -15.50
N ILE A 753 6.72 -38.63 -14.21
CA ILE A 753 7.18 -37.39 -13.59
C ILE A 753 8.64 -37.19 -14.03
N SER A 754 8.90 -36.20 -14.90
CA SER A 754 10.25 -35.96 -15.45
C SER A 754 11.17 -35.33 -14.39
N SER A 755 12.46 -35.67 -14.39
CA SER A 755 13.46 -35.06 -13.51
C SER A 755 13.65 -33.56 -13.77
N SER A 756 13.31 -33.11 -14.98
CA SER A 756 13.27 -31.69 -15.36
C SER A 756 12.12 -30.90 -14.72
N MET A 757 11.11 -31.57 -14.13
CA MET A 757 9.98 -30.93 -13.45
C MET A 757 10.34 -30.42 -12.03
N VAL A 758 11.57 -30.68 -11.59
CA VAL A 758 12.09 -30.22 -10.32
C VAL A 758 12.35 -28.72 -10.41
N MET A 759 11.47 -27.94 -9.78
CA MET A 759 11.57 -26.49 -9.77
C MET A 759 12.94 -26.05 -9.26
N ASN A 760 13.69 -25.33 -10.08
CA ASN A 760 15.01 -24.81 -9.70
C ASN A 760 14.87 -24.02 -8.40
N GLY A 761 15.38 -24.57 -7.29
CA GLY A 761 15.20 -24.04 -5.95
C GLY A 761 15.65 -22.58 -5.86
N VAL A 762 14.69 -21.66 -5.78
CA VAL A 762 15.00 -20.24 -5.61
C VAL A 762 15.35 -19.97 -4.16
N SER A 763 16.54 -19.40 -3.94
CA SER A 763 16.86 -18.67 -2.72
C SER A 763 16.01 -17.40 -2.67
N LEU A 764 14.86 -17.45 -2.01
CA LEU A 764 13.99 -16.27 -1.88
C LEU A 764 14.56 -15.30 -0.85
N LYS A 765 15.08 -14.16 -1.32
CA LYS A 765 15.21 -12.95 -0.50
C LYS A 765 13.81 -12.37 -0.30
N TYR A 766 13.26 -12.62 0.88
CA TYR A 766 12.09 -12.02 1.55
C TYR A 766 11.19 -11.01 0.80
N THR A 767 9.88 -11.28 0.84
CA THR A 767 8.82 -10.26 0.96
C THR A 767 7.87 -10.65 2.10
N THR A 768 7.46 -9.67 2.92
CA THR A 768 6.81 -9.82 4.22
C THR A 768 5.28 -9.84 4.19
N THR A 769 4.67 -10.44 3.16
CA THR A 769 3.19 -10.49 3.06
C THR A 769 2.77 -11.89 2.60
N PHE A 770 2.22 -12.66 3.55
CA PHE A 770 1.95 -14.11 3.52
C PHE A 770 3.20 -15.00 3.55
N PRO A 771 3.31 -15.95 4.49
CA PRO A 771 4.28 -17.05 4.34
C PRO A 771 3.82 -17.89 3.14
N LEU A 772 4.46 -17.68 1.99
CA LEU A 772 4.19 -18.44 0.76
C LEU A 772 4.41 -19.94 1.06
N VAL A 773 3.34 -20.73 1.03
CA VAL A 773 3.40 -22.18 1.19
C VAL A 773 3.75 -22.78 -0.17
N ILE A 774 4.94 -23.37 -0.30
CA ILE A 774 5.38 -24.01 -1.54
C ILE A 774 4.77 -25.41 -1.59
N ASN A 775 3.85 -25.65 -2.53
CA ASN A 775 3.07 -26.89 -2.59
C ASN A 775 3.05 -27.48 -4.00
N MET A 776 3.13 -28.82 -4.07
CA MET A 776 2.93 -29.60 -5.29
C MET A 776 1.89 -30.69 -5.06
N ASP A 777 0.74 -30.59 -5.74
CA ASP A 777 -0.32 -31.58 -5.70
C ASP A 777 -0.62 -32.13 -7.11
N LEU A 778 -0.22 -33.39 -7.32
CA LEU A 778 -0.43 -34.15 -8.57
C LEU A 778 -1.37 -35.34 -8.36
N SER A 779 -2.09 -35.37 -7.23
CA SER A 779 -2.89 -36.52 -6.83
C SER A 779 -4.06 -36.83 -7.77
N SER A 780 -4.58 -38.05 -7.72
CA SER A 780 -5.77 -38.47 -8.48
C SER A 780 -5.60 -38.23 -9.98
N ASN A 781 -4.55 -38.81 -10.55
CA ASN A 781 -4.22 -38.78 -11.99
C ASN A 781 -3.86 -40.21 -12.48
N LYS A 782 -3.32 -40.34 -13.68
CA LYS A 782 -2.85 -41.60 -14.29
C LYS A 782 -1.33 -41.60 -14.48
N LEU A 783 -0.59 -40.90 -13.60
CA LEU A 783 0.87 -40.82 -13.67
C LEU A 783 1.50 -42.18 -13.33
N ALA A 784 2.51 -42.60 -14.08
CA ALA A 784 3.15 -43.91 -13.96
C ALA A 784 4.67 -43.77 -13.95
N GLY A 785 5.39 -44.85 -13.67
CA GLY A 785 6.84 -44.83 -13.51
C GLY A 785 7.27 -44.50 -12.08
N GLU A 786 8.59 -44.38 -11.88
CA GLU A 786 9.19 -44.17 -10.57
C GLU A 786 9.14 -42.70 -10.14
N ILE A 787 9.25 -42.46 -8.82
CA ILE A 787 9.42 -41.11 -8.28
C ILE A 787 10.86 -40.66 -8.55
N PRO A 788 11.11 -39.58 -9.32
CA PRO A 788 12.47 -39.15 -9.64
C PRO A 788 13.23 -38.69 -8.39
N VAL A 789 14.48 -39.11 -8.26
CA VAL A 789 15.34 -38.76 -7.11
C VAL A 789 15.56 -37.25 -7.01
N GLU A 790 15.59 -36.56 -8.14
CA GLU A 790 15.75 -35.11 -8.21
C GLU A 790 14.61 -34.36 -7.51
N LEU A 791 13.40 -34.93 -7.43
CA LEU A 791 12.27 -34.34 -6.68
C LEU A 791 12.59 -34.16 -5.19
N MET A 792 13.45 -35.03 -4.65
CA MET A 792 13.89 -34.96 -3.26
C MET A 792 14.86 -33.80 -2.99
N SER A 793 15.31 -33.08 -4.03
CA SER A 793 16.16 -31.89 -3.89
C SER A 793 15.39 -30.61 -3.57
N LEU A 794 14.05 -30.64 -3.61
CA LEU A 794 13.17 -29.50 -3.30
C LEU A 794 13.09 -29.23 -1.78
N PHE A 795 14.19 -28.75 -1.20
CA PHE A 795 14.32 -28.54 0.25
C PHE A 795 13.33 -27.51 0.85
N ALA A 796 12.79 -26.62 0.02
CA ALA A 796 11.84 -25.58 0.41
C ALA A 796 10.37 -25.99 0.28
N LEU A 797 10.07 -27.17 -0.30
CA LEU A 797 8.70 -27.65 -0.47
C LEU A 797 8.05 -27.97 0.88
N VAL A 798 6.84 -27.47 1.09
CA VAL A 798 6.07 -27.63 2.34
C VAL A 798 5.07 -28.78 2.22
N GLY A 799 4.44 -28.95 1.06
CA GLY A 799 3.48 -30.02 0.82
C GLY A 799 3.73 -30.75 -0.49
N LEU A 800 3.75 -32.09 -0.43
CA LEU A 800 3.85 -32.97 -1.60
C LEU A 800 2.74 -34.03 -1.58
N ASN A 801 1.87 -34.01 -2.58
CA ASN A 801 0.79 -34.99 -2.73
C ASN A 801 0.86 -35.66 -4.11
N LEU A 802 1.18 -36.96 -4.14
CA LEU A 802 1.22 -37.81 -5.32
C LEU A 802 0.20 -38.95 -5.25
N SER A 803 -0.74 -38.89 -4.29
CA SER A 803 -1.68 -39.98 -4.02
C SER A 803 -2.58 -40.34 -5.21
N ASN A 804 -3.13 -41.56 -5.22
CA ASN A 804 -4.07 -42.04 -6.23
C ASN A 804 -3.53 -41.90 -7.66
N ASN A 805 -2.37 -42.49 -7.93
CA ASN A 805 -1.72 -42.57 -9.23
C ASN A 805 -1.30 -44.03 -9.55
N LEU A 806 -0.49 -44.24 -10.59
CA LEU A 806 0.03 -45.54 -11.01
C LEU A 806 1.56 -45.63 -10.80
N LEU A 807 2.10 -44.86 -9.85
CA LEU A 807 3.55 -44.79 -9.59
C LEU A 807 4.07 -46.13 -9.05
N ASN A 808 5.26 -46.54 -9.49
CA ASN A 808 5.93 -47.78 -9.10
C ASN A 808 7.37 -47.52 -8.64
N GLY A 809 8.19 -48.57 -8.49
CA GLY A 809 9.53 -48.45 -7.92
C GLY A 809 9.51 -48.19 -6.42
N SER A 810 10.64 -47.77 -5.85
CA SER A 810 10.78 -47.47 -4.42
C SER A 810 10.67 -45.99 -4.12
N ILE A 811 10.36 -45.64 -2.86
CA ILE A 811 10.49 -44.27 -2.38
C ILE A 811 12.00 -43.92 -2.34
N PRO A 812 12.46 -42.83 -2.96
CA PRO A 812 13.89 -42.50 -2.99
C PRO A 812 14.49 -42.25 -1.60
N ASP A 813 15.68 -42.79 -1.34
CA ASP A 813 16.37 -42.65 -0.05
C ASP A 813 16.75 -41.20 0.29
N ASN A 814 16.77 -40.29 -0.68
CA ASN A 814 17.08 -38.88 -0.46
C ASN A 814 15.91 -38.07 0.11
N ILE A 815 14.74 -38.67 0.39
CA ILE A 815 13.55 -37.95 0.89
C ILE A 815 13.81 -37.11 2.15
N GLY A 816 14.75 -37.52 3.00
CA GLY A 816 15.19 -36.76 4.17
C GLY A 816 15.80 -35.38 3.87
N ASN A 817 16.13 -35.08 2.61
CA ASN A 817 16.63 -33.76 2.19
C ASN A 817 15.52 -32.69 2.16
N MET A 818 14.25 -33.09 2.12
CA MET A 818 13.09 -32.18 2.02
C MET A 818 12.73 -31.55 3.37
N LYS A 819 13.67 -30.84 3.99
CA LYS A 819 13.59 -30.42 5.40
C LYS A 819 12.41 -29.50 5.75
N ALA A 820 11.82 -28.78 4.79
CA ALA A 820 10.67 -27.91 5.02
C ALA A 820 9.31 -28.63 4.98
N LEU A 821 9.28 -29.94 4.67
CA LEU A 821 8.04 -30.67 4.42
C LEU A 821 7.19 -30.82 5.69
N ILE A 822 5.93 -30.44 5.58
CA ILE A 822 4.89 -30.55 6.61
C ILE A 822 3.86 -31.63 6.24
N SER A 823 3.52 -31.78 4.96
CA SER A 823 2.54 -32.77 4.50
C SER A 823 3.09 -33.62 3.35
N LEU A 824 2.99 -34.94 3.50
CA LEU A 824 3.38 -35.94 2.51
C LEU A 824 2.26 -36.96 2.29
N ASP A 825 1.80 -37.14 1.05
CA ASP A 825 0.84 -38.19 0.71
C ASP A 825 1.23 -38.92 -0.58
N PHE A 826 1.58 -40.20 -0.43
CA PHE A 826 1.88 -41.14 -1.53
C PHE A 826 0.87 -42.28 -1.61
N SER A 827 -0.26 -42.18 -0.91
CA SER A 827 -1.23 -43.27 -0.81
C SER A 827 -1.86 -43.66 -2.15
N GLY A 828 -2.37 -44.89 -2.27
CA GLY A 828 -3.09 -45.33 -3.48
C GLY A 828 -2.22 -45.38 -4.73
N ASN A 829 -1.00 -45.92 -4.62
CA ASN A 829 -0.05 -46.11 -5.72
C ASN A 829 0.39 -47.59 -5.80
N ARG A 830 1.42 -47.89 -6.60
CA ARG A 830 2.04 -49.22 -6.74
C ARG A 830 3.50 -49.22 -6.25
N LEU A 831 3.82 -48.38 -5.26
CA LEU A 831 5.17 -48.26 -4.71
C LEU A 831 5.58 -49.56 -4.02
N THR A 832 6.85 -49.92 -4.13
CA THR A 832 7.45 -51.17 -3.68
C THR A 832 8.70 -50.91 -2.82
N GLY A 833 9.25 -51.94 -2.19
CA GLY A 833 10.46 -51.80 -1.37
C GLY A 833 10.22 -51.20 0.02
N PRO A 834 11.29 -50.94 0.79
CA PRO A 834 11.19 -50.39 2.14
C PRO A 834 10.87 -48.91 2.17
N VAL A 835 10.27 -48.45 3.27
CA VAL A 835 10.19 -47.01 3.60
C VAL A 835 11.59 -46.55 4.02
N PRO A 836 12.22 -45.58 3.33
CA PRO A 836 13.58 -45.16 3.62
C PRO A 836 13.78 -44.65 5.05
N PRO A 837 14.85 -45.04 5.75
CA PRO A 837 15.16 -44.52 7.08
C PRO A 837 15.34 -42.99 7.13
N SER A 838 15.76 -42.39 6.01
CA SER A 838 15.95 -40.94 5.88
C SER A 838 14.67 -40.12 6.08
N ILE A 839 13.48 -40.71 5.94
CA ILE A 839 12.20 -40.04 6.22
C ILE A 839 12.11 -39.56 7.68
N ALA A 840 12.87 -40.18 8.59
CA ALA A 840 13.01 -39.75 9.98
C ALA A 840 13.67 -38.36 10.15
N ALA A 841 14.35 -37.85 9.11
CA ALA A 841 14.98 -36.53 9.11
C ALA A 841 13.99 -35.37 8.86
N LEU A 842 12.73 -35.68 8.48
CA LEU A 842 11.67 -34.71 8.23
C LEU A 842 11.06 -34.20 9.54
N ASN A 843 11.75 -33.28 10.21
CA ASN A 843 11.40 -32.84 11.57
C ASN A 843 10.08 -32.03 11.67
N PHE A 844 9.57 -31.47 10.56
CA PHE A 844 8.34 -30.67 10.56
C PHE A 844 7.11 -31.42 10.03
N LEU A 845 7.27 -32.70 9.68
CA LEU A 845 6.22 -33.51 9.07
C LEU A 845 5.06 -33.72 10.06
N SER A 846 3.88 -33.19 9.75
CA SER A 846 2.67 -33.30 10.58
C SER A 846 1.59 -34.19 9.94
N HIS A 847 1.65 -34.40 8.62
CA HIS A 847 0.75 -35.27 7.89
C HIS A 847 1.56 -36.22 7.00
N LEU A 848 1.33 -37.53 7.16
CA LEU A 848 1.94 -38.58 6.36
C LEU A 848 0.87 -39.60 5.98
N ASN A 849 0.84 -40.01 4.71
CA ASN A 849 -0.01 -41.10 4.26
C ASN A 849 0.70 -41.94 3.19
N LEU A 850 0.94 -43.20 3.49
CA LEU A 850 1.61 -44.19 2.63
C LEU A 850 0.70 -45.40 2.35
N SER A 851 -0.59 -45.29 2.68
CA SER A 851 -1.55 -46.38 2.60
C SER A 851 -1.78 -46.87 1.16
N HIS A 852 -2.29 -48.09 1.00
CA HIS A 852 -2.67 -48.68 -0.28
C HIS A 852 -1.53 -48.65 -1.31
N ASN A 853 -0.38 -49.20 -0.92
CA ASN A 853 0.78 -49.45 -1.77
C ASN A 853 1.26 -50.91 -1.61
N ASN A 854 2.40 -51.25 -2.20
CA ASN A 854 3.03 -52.56 -2.09
C ASN A 854 4.39 -52.49 -1.35
N LEU A 855 4.47 -51.61 -0.34
CA LEU A 855 5.67 -51.40 0.48
C LEU A 855 5.91 -52.61 1.40
N SER A 856 7.18 -52.82 1.76
CA SER A 856 7.65 -53.99 2.49
C SER A 856 8.67 -53.65 3.58
N GLY A 857 8.85 -54.51 4.57
CA GLY A 857 9.91 -54.35 5.57
C GLY A 857 9.50 -53.48 6.77
N ARG A 858 10.50 -53.07 7.57
CA ARG A 858 10.27 -52.40 8.85
C ARG A 858 9.98 -50.92 8.67
N ILE A 859 8.95 -50.40 9.34
CA ILE A 859 8.67 -48.95 9.41
C ILE A 859 9.81 -48.25 10.18
N PRO A 860 10.47 -47.23 9.61
CA PRO A 860 11.49 -46.44 10.28
C PRO A 860 10.98 -45.72 11.53
N THR A 861 11.88 -45.52 12.49
CA THR A 861 11.60 -44.76 13.72
C THR A 861 12.39 -43.45 13.71
N GLY A 862 11.76 -42.37 14.19
CA GLY A 862 12.37 -41.05 14.30
C GLY A 862 11.54 -40.17 15.23
N ASN A 863 12.13 -39.10 15.76
CA ASN A 863 11.49 -38.24 16.76
C ASN A 863 10.13 -37.70 16.28
N GLN A 864 10.05 -37.26 15.01
CA GLN A 864 8.80 -36.75 14.44
C GLN A 864 7.83 -37.87 14.06
N LEU A 865 8.31 -38.97 13.47
CA LEU A 865 7.47 -40.12 13.09
C LEU A 865 6.79 -40.77 14.30
N GLN A 866 7.39 -40.69 15.49
CA GLN A 866 6.80 -41.17 16.74
C GLN A 866 5.55 -40.39 17.19
N THR A 867 5.29 -39.22 16.60
CA THR A 867 4.05 -38.46 16.81
C THR A 867 2.92 -38.92 15.86
N LEU A 868 3.27 -39.61 14.77
CA LEU A 868 2.34 -40.08 13.71
C LEU A 868 1.98 -41.55 13.93
N MET A 869 1.24 -41.83 15.01
CA MET A 869 0.92 -43.19 15.47
C MET A 869 -0.37 -43.78 14.91
N ASP A 870 -1.05 -43.11 13.98
CA ASP A 870 -2.26 -43.63 13.35
C ASP A 870 -1.92 -44.80 12.39
N PRO A 871 -2.40 -46.03 12.64
CA PRO A 871 -2.16 -47.16 11.74
C PRO A 871 -2.75 -46.97 10.33
N SER A 872 -3.73 -46.08 10.16
CA SER A 872 -4.36 -45.77 8.87
C SER A 872 -3.33 -45.26 7.84
N ILE A 873 -2.26 -44.63 8.30
CA ILE A 873 -1.15 -44.12 7.48
C ILE A 873 -0.53 -45.22 6.61
N TYR A 874 -0.49 -46.47 7.08
CA TYR A 874 0.22 -47.57 6.43
C TYR A 874 -0.69 -48.70 5.94
N VAL A 875 -2.01 -48.58 6.13
CA VAL A 875 -2.99 -49.63 5.80
C VAL A 875 -2.91 -50.02 4.32
N GLY A 876 -3.20 -51.28 3.98
CA GLY A 876 -3.17 -51.76 2.59
C GLY A 876 -1.79 -52.18 2.06
N ASN A 877 -0.71 -51.99 2.83
CA ASN A 877 0.61 -52.53 2.53
C ASN A 877 0.81 -53.89 3.23
N ARG A 878 0.81 -54.99 2.46
CA ARG A 878 0.79 -56.35 3.04
C ARG A 878 2.08 -56.71 3.78
N ASP A 879 3.23 -56.24 3.31
CA ASP A 879 4.55 -56.69 3.78
C ASP A 879 5.26 -55.70 4.72
N LEU A 880 4.60 -54.60 5.10
CA LEU A 880 5.08 -53.69 6.15
C LEU A 880 4.85 -54.26 7.55
N CYS A 881 5.82 -54.03 8.45
CA CYS A 881 5.76 -54.47 9.84
C CYS A 881 6.46 -53.47 10.79
N GLY A 882 6.16 -53.54 12.09
CA GLY A 882 6.64 -52.61 13.11
C GLY A 882 5.64 -51.51 13.46
N ALA A 883 5.84 -50.84 14.60
CA ALA A 883 4.94 -49.79 15.09
C ALA A 883 4.79 -48.65 14.04
N PRO A 884 3.57 -48.13 13.80
CA PRO A 884 2.33 -48.31 14.57
C PRO A 884 1.48 -49.54 14.18
N LEU A 885 1.92 -50.39 13.25
CA LEU A 885 1.18 -51.61 12.87
C LEU A 885 1.35 -52.70 13.95
N GLN A 886 0.30 -53.51 14.15
CA GLN A 886 0.33 -54.66 15.08
C GLN A 886 1.15 -55.86 14.53
N LYS A 887 1.61 -55.80 13.28
CA LYS A 887 2.38 -56.87 12.64
C LYS A 887 3.84 -56.80 13.07
N ASN A 888 4.32 -57.83 13.76
CA ASN A 888 5.73 -57.95 14.18
C ASN A 888 6.63 -58.40 13.03
N CYS A 889 7.81 -57.80 12.89
CA CYS A 889 8.82 -58.23 11.93
C CYS A 889 9.55 -59.47 12.48
N SER A 890 9.41 -60.62 11.82
CA SER A 890 10.16 -61.85 12.15
C SER A 890 11.54 -61.81 11.46
N ASN A 891 12.62 -61.93 12.24
CA ASN A 891 14.01 -61.86 11.75
C ASN A 891 14.42 -63.10 10.96
N ASN A 892 15.23 -62.92 9.90
CA ASN A 892 16.39 -63.78 9.57
C ASN A 892 17.39 -63.03 8.66
N GLU A 893 18.63 -62.93 9.16
CA GLU A 893 19.97 -62.72 8.53
C GLU A 893 20.25 -61.41 7.71
N ASP A 894 21.36 -60.68 7.85
CA ASP A 894 22.62 -60.97 8.54
C ASP A 894 23.43 -59.70 8.88
N GLN A 895 24.30 -59.83 9.88
CA GLN A 895 25.26 -58.82 10.32
C GLN A 895 26.49 -58.78 9.42
N THR A 896 27.03 -57.59 9.15
CA THR A 896 28.48 -57.42 9.07
C THR A 896 28.95 -56.06 9.58
N ALA A 897 29.90 -56.16 10.51
CA ALA A 897 30.94 -55.20 10.92
C ALA A 897 30.52 -53.81 11.48
N MET A 898 30.66 -53.65 12.80
CA MET A 898 31.93 -53.18 13.39
C MET A 898 31.91 -53.22 14.93
N HIS A 899 32.89 -53.96 15.45
CA HIS A 899 33.50 -54.00 16.78
C HIS A 899 32.84 -53.28 17.99
N LYS A 900 32.52 -54.12 18.99
CA LYS A 900 32.48 -53.78 20.41
C LYS A 900 33.83 -53.24 20.90
N ASN A 901 33.78 -52.20 21.72
CA ASN A 901 34.57 -52.17 22.95
C ASN A 901 33.74 -51.60 24.10
N SER A 902 33.72 -52.38 25.18
CA SER A 902 32.94 -52.18 26.40
C SER A 902 33.45 -51.02 27.24
N LYS A 903 32.52 -50.30 27.89
CA LYS A 903 32.61 -49.98 29.32
C LYS A 903 31.22 -49.64 29.84
N ALA A 904 30.66 -50.56 30.63
CA ALA A 904 29.50 -50.29 31.46
C ALA A 904 29.93 -49.37 32.61
N ALA A 905 29.34 -48.18 32.68
CA ALA A 905 29.30 -47.38 33.90
C ALA A 905 27.98 -46.60 33.92
N ASN A 906 27.06 -47.08 34.75
CA ASN A 906 26.15 -46.31 35.59
C ASN A 906 25.58 -44.99 35.04
N HIS A 907 24.47 -45.05 34.27
CA HIS A 907 23.66 -43.85 33.99
C HIS A 907 22.15 -44.12 34.09
N LYS A 908 21.70 -44.59 35.26
CA LYS A 908 20.29 -44.45 35.67
C LYS A 908 20.00 -43.10 36.37
N SER A 909 21.04 -42.31 36.69
CA SER A 909 20.94 -41.02 37.37
C SER A 909 20.72 -39.81 36.41
N ASN A 910 21.16 -39.88 35.15
CA ASN A 910 21.10 -38.73 34.23
C ASN A 910 19.74 -38.48 33.60
N LYS A 911 18.85 -39.48 33.49
CA LYS A 911 17.49 -39.23 32.96
C LYS A 911 16.67 -38.40 33.94
N VAL A 912 16.79 -38.65 35.25
CA VAL A 912 16.05 -37.90 36.27
C VAL A 912 16.59 -36.48 36.36
N TRP A 913 17.92 -36.29 36.37
CA TRP A 913 18.52 -34.94 36.33
C TRP A 913 18.17 -34.18 35.06
N PHE A 914 18.21 -34.82 33.88
CA PHE A 914 17.80 -34.18 32.63
C PHE A 914 16.32 -33.75 32.61
N PHE A 915 15.41 -34.55 33.17
CA PHE A 915 14.01 -34.15 33.33
C PHE A 915 13.83 -33.07 34.41
N MET A 916 14.63 -33.08 35.49
CA MET A 916 14.64 -32.01 36.49
C MET A 916 15.21 -30.69 35.95
N ASP A 917 16.19 -30.75 35.04
CA ASP A 917 16.76 -29.59 34.35
C ASP A 917 15.78 -29.02 33.30
N ILE A 918 15.07 -29.88 32.57
CA ILE A 918 13.99 -29.44 31.67
C ILE A 918 12.80 -28.87 32.45
N MET A 919 12.39 -29.51 33.55
CA MET A 919 11.29 -29.03 34.39
C MET A 919 11.65 -27.72 35.08
N SER A 920 12.89 -27.56 35.56
CA SER A 920 13.37 -26.31 36.15
C SER A 920 13.57 -25.21 35.10
N GLY A 921 14.04 -25.54 33.90
CA GLY A 921 14.13 -24.62 32.77
C GLY A 921 12.75 -24.16 32.26
N PHE A 922 11.78 -25.07 32.19
CA PHE A 922 10.38 -24.74 31.85
C PHE A 922 9.73 -23.92 32.96
N ALA A 923 9.93 -24.28 34.23
CA ALA A 923 9.45 -23.49 35.35
C ALA A 923 10.08 -22.10 35.38
N ALA A 924 11.39 -21.98 35.15
CA ALA A 924 12.08 -20.68 35.09
C ALA A 924 11.65 -19.85 33.88
N GLY A 925 11.42 -20.47 32.72
CA GLY A 925 10.89 -19.79 31.52
C GLY A 925 9.44 -19.36 31.71
N PHE A 926 8.58 -20.24 32.25
CA PHE A 926 7.19 -19.97 32.57
C PHE A 926 7.06 -18.86 33.62
N TRP A 927 7.82 -18.93 34.72
CA TRP A 927 7.84 -17.89 35.75
C TRP A 927 8.59 -16.64 35.31
N GLY A 928 9.53 -16.72 34.37
CA GLY A 928 10.16 -15.57 33.73
C GLY A 928 9.16 -14.80 32.87
N VAL A 929 8.35 -15.49 32.07
CA VAL A 929 7.27 -14.89 31.28
C VAL A 929 6.14 -14.38 32.17
N ILE A 930 5.65 -15.20 33.12
CA ILE A 930 4.62 -14.78 34.10
C ILE A 930 5.12 -13.61 34.94
N GLY A 931 6.38 -13.63 35.39
CA GLY A 931 7.01 -12.55 36.13
C GLY A 931 7.07 -11.26 35.31
N VAL A 932 7.53 -11.32 34.06
CA VAL A 932 7.49 -10.18 33.13
C VAL A 932 6.05 -9.70 32.94
N LEU A 933 5.07 -10.59 32.80
CA LEU A 933 3.64 -10.23 32.68
C LEU A 933 3.03 -9.66 33.97
N LEU A 934 3.55 -10.03 35.16
CA LEU A 934 3.14 -9.48 36.44
C LEU A 934 3.69 -8.06 36.66
N PHE A 935 4.92 -7.78 36.20
CA PHE A 935 5.57 -6.46 36.35
C PHE A 935 5.33 -5.50 35.17
N LYS A 936 5.05 -6.01 33.96
CA LYS A 936 4.77 -5.21 32.76
C LYS A 936 3.29 -5.30 32.38
N LYS A 937 2.47 -4.45 33.01
CA LYS A 937 1.01 -4.35 32.83
C LYS A 937 0.59 -4.27 31.34
N HIS A 938 1.37 -3.61 30.49
CA HIS A 938 1.09 -3.43 29.06
C HIS A 938 1.22 -4.72 28.24
N TRP A 939 2.20 -5.57 28.56
CA TRP A 939 2.39 -6.86 27.87
C TRP A 939 1.30 -7.86 28.25
N ARG A 940 0.90 -7.85 29.52
CA ARG A 940 -0.24 -8.65 30.01
C ARG A 940 -1.54 -8.30 29.27
N HIS A 941 -1.81 -7.01 29.05
CA HIS A 941 -3.00 -6.58 28.34
C HIS A 941 -2.99 -7.01 26.87
N LYS A 942 -1.87 -6.81 26.15
CA LYS A 942 -1.75 -7.27 24.76
C LYS A 942 -1.92 -8.79 24.62
N LEU A 943 -1.39 -9.57 25.57
CA LEU A 943 -1.53 -11.03 25.55
C LEU A 943 -2.98 -11.48 25.80
N PHE A 944 -3.68 -10.89 26.77
CA PHE A 944 -5.08 -11.23 27.06
C PHE A 944 -6.03 -10.74 25.95
N MET A 945 -5.77 -9.60 25.32
CA MET A 945 -6.51 -9.13 24.15
C MET A 945 -6.35 -10.07 22.96
N PHE A 946 -5.11 -10.45 22.64
CA PHE A 946 -4.83 -11.42 21.58
C PHE A 946 -5.49 -12.79 21.84
N ALA A 947 -5.45 -13.26 23.09
CA ALA A 947 -6.12 -14.51 23.48
C ALA A 947 -7.64 -14.40 23.38
N ALA A 948 -8.24 -13.29 23.81
CA ALA A 948 -9.67 -13.03 23.70
C ALA A 948 -10.13 -12.96 22.24
N GLU A 949 -9.41 -12.20 21.39
CA GLU A 949 -9.68 -12.12 19.95
C GLU A 949 -9.56 -13.48 19.25
N THR A 950 -8.58 -14.31 19.65
CA THR A 950 -8.40 -15.64 19.09
C THR A 950 -9.50 -16.60 19.53
N VAL A 951 -9.92 -16.53 20.81
CA VAL A 951 -11.03 -17.32 21.34
C VAL A 951 -12.35 -16.91 20.70
N ASP A 952 -12.60 -15.62 20.46
CA ASP A 952 -13.79 -15.14 19.75
C ASP A 952 -13.80 -15.58 18.29
N LYS A 953 -12.67 -15.50 17.57
CA LYS A 953 -12.56 -16.02 16.19
C LYS A 953 -12.86 -17.51 16.13
N ILE A 954 -12.36 -18.29 17.09
CA ILE A 954 -12.63 -19.74 17.17
C ILE A 954 -14.08 -20.00 17.56
N TYR A 955 -14.63 -19.28 18.54
CA TYR A 955 -16.02 -19.41 19.00
C TYR A 955 -17.00 -19.09 17.87
N VAL A 956 -16.80 -17.99 17.14
CA VAL A 956 -17.60 -17.61 15.97
C VAL A 956 -17.49 -18.66 14.87
N ALA A 957 -16.28 -19.15 14.56
CA ALA A 957 -16.09 -20.21 13.57
C ALA A 957 -16.82 -21.51 13.95
N VAL A 958 -16.80 -21.88 15.24
CA VAL A 958 -17.47 -23.07 15.78
C VAL A 958 -18.99 -22.89 15.79
N VAL A 959 -19.52 -21.75 16.26
CA VAL A 959 -20.96 -21.45 16.27
C VAL A 959 -21.53 -21.41 14.85
N LEU A 960 -20.80 -20.82 13.89
CA LEU A 960 -21.19 -20.83 12.47
C LEU A 960 -21.21 -22.25 11.88
N ARG A 961 -20.24 -23.11 12.23
CA ARG A 961 -20.23 -24.52 11.82
C ARG A 961 -21.38 -25.31 12.44
N VAL A 962 -21.67 -25.09 13.73
CA VAL A 962 -22.75 -25.77 14.45
C VAL A 962 -24.14 -25.34 13.92
N ASN A 963 -24.33 -24.05 13.62
CA ASN A 963 -25.57 -23.55 13.01
C ASN A 963 -25.77 -24.06 11.58
N LYS A 964 -24.67 -24.22 10.81
CA LYS A 964 -24.70 -24.83 9.47
C LYS A 964 -25.05 -26.33 9.52
N MET A 965 -24.65 -27.04 10.58
CA MET A 965 -25.03 -28.44 10.81
C MET A 965 -26.46 -28.61 11.33
N LYS A 966 -26.98 -27.66 12.13
CA LYS A 966 -28.38 -27.69 12.60
C LYS A 966 -29.40 -27.40 11.48
N ARG A 967 -29.10 -26.47 10.57
CA ARG A 967 -29.96 -26.19 9.39
C ARG A 967 -29.97 -27.29 8.33
N GLY A 968 -29.02 -28.23 8.38
CA GLY A 968 -28.99 -29.42 7.51
C GLY A 968 -29.72 -30.64 8.07
N ARG A 969 -30.33 -30.55 9.26
CA ARG A 969 -30.99 -31.67 9.95
C ARG A 969 -32.49 -31.45 10.20
N GLU A 970 -33.10 -30.37 9.71
CA GLU A 970 -34.56 -30.24 9.69
C GLU A 970 -35.10 -30.92 8.42
N PRO A 971 -35.89 -32.01 8.54
CA PRO A 971 -36.63 -32.55 7.40
C PRO A 971 -37.77 -31.60 7.02
N ALA A 972 -38.05 -31.53 5.71
CA ALA A 972 -39.21 -30.84 5.12
C ALA A 972 -40.54 -31.44 5.60
#